data_AF-A0A2E0PR29-F1
#
_entry.id   AF-A0A2E0PR29-F1
#
_cell.length_a   1.000
_cell.length_b   1.000
_cell.length_c   1.000
_cell.angle_alpha   90.00
_cell.angle_beta   90.00
_cell.angle_gamma   90.00
#
_symmetry.space_group_name_H-M   'P 1'
#
loop_
_entity.id
_entity.type
_entity.pdbx_description
1 polymer ?
#
loop_
_entity_poly.entity_id
_entity_poly.type
_entity_poly.pdbx_seq_one_letter_code
_entity_poly.pdbx_strand_id
1 'polypeptide(L)'
;MEPRGDTPEGNPKKTPKIVKIGLNWRSIARNKGEKTHSENNEVEVFEEFSIDSNNWLFEKNQNSEIIIHDDGVIEVTVLQKGSTPGIKSQIPIPLKKGDYILTAVAHADAESTFFPWAMDSSKVRLTPTVHIPTQEEPVSVPFRLDREGEIIVGILCHRQELGDKCYISSLHISQVNNSSKQISKGRFHALTYLDFIPHQNTVLEESSNGTIVRSKPISTPGTYAIVPVKPSSEMTLYTKVSVVYPSVAFLYVADAKTGREIIRRNVIFESQEDSPSGEPTELFSSFTLPRETEQIRVGILFSTVTEPEAHVMTIHNFEISQYHNLNDIVSEAYVLNLVEDNKKFDICERQASRFGLEITRWIAEDGRMGKNNLDWIRYMEQPWSEIDEKLGRKAIDKPGAWGYLLTMKAIFEDAIAKKHKSIAVFDDDFIFSKSFDHSFSRLLEVLEESWDIIYLGASQWLWDDVSFSNQPYYSPDENTNGSFAVIYRNTVFQEILDKIEEMSAPFDAGALRKTVMGEFSDSSFVAHPNLVIANVEKTGIRESRDQIEFSKRFGWDLSNFPAWFTKWNLEPTIMLESEHEPNLNSPQFVTAVTTIDRKEYLEQFIHSWNKSRDKSANQMLIVADDGSTDGTLEWLCDELEIEDYKLVVIRNDSLGIARQTNSIIDYISNLHFRPDAIFMCNDDIRFLKKGWDNSYSRAMSKSGYDHLVYFNPNWKEPSHSEESPRFSELQSSCTARDAMGCFYTLTPSLIERLGFFDEDSFPVRGHSHVDYTLRACRLEANDTQYLYDISGSNELIGMMMRDGYKRTHRTLSVWERKISTSDESLANRESVLLTEGRTFIPRGW
;
A
#
# COMPACT_ATOMS: atom_id res chain seq x y z
N MET A 1 26.71 62.23 -22.74
CA MET A 1 28.03 62.39 -23.38
C MET A 1 28.50 61.00 -23.75
N GLU A 2 28.45 60.63 -25.03
CA GLU A 2 29.37 59.64 -25.61
C GLU A 2 30.79 60.25 -25.72
N PRO A 3 31.91 59.54 -26.09
CA PRO A 3 32.01 58.21 -26.76
C PRO A 3 33.21 57.27 -26.40
N ARG A 4 33.11 56.02 -26.90
CA ARG A 4 34.10 55.12 -27.59
C ARG A 4 35.37 54.54 -26.90
N GLY A 5 35.60 53.24 -27.17
CA GLY A 5 36.92 52.60 -27.27
C GLY A 5 36.87 51.07 -27.47
N ASP A 6 37.09 50.59 -28.71
CA ASP A 6 37.12 49.18 -29.16
C ASP A 6 38.47 48.45 -28.95
N THR A 7 38.41 47.16 -28.53
CA THR A 7 39.19 45.91 -28.88
C THR A 7 40.75 45.87 -28.81
N PRO A 8 41.47 44.71 -28.68
CA PRO A 8 41.21 43.39 -29.31
C PRO A 8 41.67 42.04 -28.65
N GLU A 9 41.07 40.96 -29.18
CA GLU A 9 41.55 39.59 -29.52
C GLU A 9 42.52 38.74 -28.67
N GLY A 10 42.16 37.45 -28.51
CA GLY A 10 43.08 36.34 -28.23
C GLY A 10 42.41 34.96 -28.06
N ASN A 11 42.17 34.23 -29.17
CA ASN A 11 41.70 32.82 -29.25
C ASN A 11 42.92 31.85 -29.20
N PRO A 12 42.80 30.52 -28.87
CA PRO A 12 42.04 29.57 -29.69
C PRO A 12 41.37 28.38 -28.97
N LYS A 13 40.15 28.02 -29.41
CA LYS A 13 39.62 26.64 -29.33
C LYS A 13 40.41 25.71 -30.28
N LYS A 14 40.80 24.51 -29.81
CA LYS A 14 41.11 23.35 -30.67
C LYS A 14 40.11 22.22 -30.39
N THR A 15 39.30 21.97 -31.40
CA THR A 15 38.33 20.88 -31.65
C THR A 15 38.94 19.47 -31.68
N PRO A 16 38.14 18.40 -31.54
CA PRO A 16 38.17 17.29 -32.48
C PRO A 16 37.27 17.63 -33.68
N LYS A 17 37.87 17.68 -34.87
CA LYS A 17 37.16 17.71 -36.14
C LYS A 17 36.45 16.37 -36.36
N ILE A 18 35.19 16.41 -36.77
CA ILE A 18 34.69 15.49 -37.79
C ILE A 18 34.23 16.33 -38.97
N VAL A 19 34.71 15.93 -40.14
CA VAL A 19 34.64 16.62 -41.42
C VAL A 19 33.32 16.29 -42.12
N LYS A 20 32.74 17.33 -42.72
CA LYS A 20 31.55 17.35 -43.57
C LYS A 20 31.59 16.30 -44.69
N ILE A 21 30.44 15.70 -44.97
CA ILE A 21 30.01 15.50 -46.36
C ILE A 21 29.07 16.64 -46.68
N GLY A 22 29.53 17.52 -47.56
CA GLY A 22 28.74 18.62 -48.09
C GLY A 22 28.15 18.29 -49.45
N LEU A 23 27.14 19.09 -49.77
CA LEU A 23 26.83 19.70 -51.06
C LEU A 23 26.13 18.85 -52.14
N ASN A 24 25.05 19.48 -52.61
CA ASN A 24 24.30 19.34 -53.86
C ASN A 24 23.22 18.25 -53.82
N TRP A 25 21.94 18.58 -53.95
CA TRP A 25 21.39 19.09 -55.20
C TRP A 25 19.98 19.71 -55.02
N ARG A 26 19.79 20.93 -55.54
CA ARG A 26 18.50 21.37 -56.07
C ARG A 26 18.35 20.77 -57.48
N SER A 27 17.27 20.05 -57.75
CA SER A 27 16.29 20.40 -58.80
C SER A 27 15.39 19.23 -59.24
N ILE A 28 14.24 19.67 -59.75
CA ILE A 28 13.07 19.00 -60.29
C ILE A 28 13.41 18.24 -61.60
N ALA A 29 12.81 17.05 -61.84
CA ALA A 29 12.03 16.70 -63.06
C ALA A 29 11.99 15.19 -63.41
N ARG A 30 10.77 14.77 -63.76
CA ARG A 30 10.26 13.65 -64.61
C ARG A 30 11.21 12.64 -65.30
N ASN A 31 10.70 11.39 -65.24
CA ASN A 31 10.51 10.36 -66.30
C ASN A 31 11.45 9.13 -66.43
N LYS A 32 10.78 7.96 -66.30
CA LYS A 32 10.84 6.69 -67.05
C LYS A 32 12.14 5.86 -67.08
N GLY A 33 12.04 4.63 -66.55
CA GLY A 33 12.64 3.41 -67.11
C GLY A 33 13.32 2.48 -66.12
N GLU A 34 12.85 1.22 -66.06
CA GLU A 34 13.51 -0.02 -65.54
C GLU A 34 13.63 -0.18 -64.00
N LYS A 35 12.80 -1.02 -63.34
CA LYS A 35 12.95 -2.48 -63.01
C LYS A 35 14.33 -2.80 -62.39
N THR A 36 14.49 -3.36 -61.18
CA THR A 36 13.85 -4.55 -60.58
C THR A 36 14.31 -4.78 -59.12
N HIS A 37 13.47 -5.47 -58.33
CA HIS A 37 13.71 -6.22 -57.06
C HIS A 37 13.98 -5.43 -55.77
N SER A 38 13.44 -5.76 -54.60
CA SER A 38 12.29 -6.57 -54.15
C SER A 38 12.21 -6.35 -52.63
N GLU A 39 10.99 -6.10 -52.15
CA GLU A 39 10.39 -6.48 -50.85
C GLU A 39 11.30 -6.67 -49.62
N ASN A 40 11.13 -5.78 -48.62
CA ASN A 40 10.73 -6.13 -47.24
C ASN A 40 10.30 -4.84 -46.51
N ASN A 41 8.99 -4.66 -46.36
CA ASN A 41 8.39 -3.58 -45.57
C ASN A 41 8.31 -4.04 -44.10
N GLU A 42 9.26 -3.61 -43.28
CA GLU A 42 9.00 -3.41 -41.85
C GLU A 42 8.26 -2.08 -41.70
N VAL A 43 7.09 -2.13 -41.06
CA VAL A 43 6.29 -0.95 -40.75
C VAL A 43 6.94 -0.26 -39.56
N GLU A 44 7.64 0.84 -39.81
CA GLU A 44 8.16 1.74 -38.78
C GLU A 44 7.01 2.20 -37.87
N VAL A 45 7.11 1.85 -36.59
CA VAL A 45 6.25 2.30 -35.49
C VAL A 45 6.63 3.76 -35.21
N PHE A 46 5.65 4.65 -35.33
CA PHE A 46 5.81 6.10 -35.24
C PHE A 46 5.66 6.56 -33.77
N GLU A 47 6.72 7.11 -33.18
CA GLU A 47 6.78 7.59 -31.79
C GLU A 47 7.30 9.03 -31.76
N GLU A 48 6.47 9.96 -31.27
CA GLU A 48 6.76 11.37 -30.88
C GLU A 48 7.53 12.30 -31.84
N PHE A 49 6.94 13.48 -32.15
CA PHE A 49 7.67 14.59 -32.79
C PHE A 49 8.09 15.63 -31.75
N SER A 50 9.39 15.73 -31.48
CA SER A 50 10.00 16.85 -30.76
C SER A 50 10.46 17.92 -31.74
N ILE A 51 9.97 19.15 -31.57
CA ILE A 51 10.30 20.28 -32.43
C ILE A 51 11.36 21.14 -31.73
N ASP A 52 12.64 20.87 -32.03
CA ASP A 52 13.78 21.70 -31.64
C ASP A 52 13.86 22.94 -32.56
N SER A 53 14.00 24.13 -31.97
CA SER A 53 14.09 25.42 -32.68
C SER A 53 15.28 25.51 -33.64
N ASN A 54 16.33 24.71 -33.43
CA ASN A 54 17.47 24.61 -34.35
C ASN A 54 17.21 23.71 -35.57
N ASN A 55 16.22 22.81 -35.47
CA ASN A 55 15.94 21.77 -36.49
C ASN A 55 14.60 21.94 -37.21
N TRP A 56 13.70 22.80 -36.73
CA TRP A 56 12.38 23.00 -37.32
C TRP A 56 12.15 24.44 -37.78
N LEU A 57 11.67 24.61 -39.01
CA LEU A 57 11.44 25.93 -39.57
C LEU A 57 10.08 26.48 -39.12
N PHE A 58 10.09 27.54 -38.32
CA PHE A 58 8.91 28.33 -37.99
C PHE A 58 8.90 29.64 -38.80
N GLU A 59 7.70 30.11 -39.12
CA GLU A 59 7.49 31.41 -39.76
C GLU A 59 6.52 32.28 -38.95
N LYS A 60 6.63 33.60 -39.15
CA LYS A 60 5.71 34.56 -38.56
C LYS A 60 4.29 34.32 -39.07
N ASN A 61 3.34 34.28 -38.14
CA ASN A 61 1.94 34.41 -38.47
C ASN A 61 1.54 35.88 -38.36
N GLN A 62 1.20 36.50 -39.50
CA GLN A 62 0.83 37.92 -39.60
C GLN A 62 1.96 38.86 -39.11
N ASN A 63 1.62 40.00 -38.50
CA ASN A 63 2.62 40.98 -38.05
C ASN A 63 3.12 40.65 -36.63
N SER A 64 4.15 39.81 -36.57
CA SER A 64 4.95 39.48 -35.39
C SER A 64 6.44 39.52 -35.73
N GLU A 65 7.26 39.72 -34.71
CA GLU A 65 8.71 39.57 -34.75
C GLU A 65 9.11 38.28 -34.04
N ILE A 66 10.10 37.57 -34.58
CA ILE A 66 10.59 36.30 -34.04
C ILE A 66 12.10 36.43 -33.83
N ILE A 67 12.55 36.14 -32.62
CA ILE A 67 13.97 36.07 -32.24
C ILE A 67 14.22 34.67 -31.67
N ILE A 68 15.28 34.01 -32.12
CA ILE A 68 15.72 32.73 -31.55
C ILE A 68 16.97 33.03 -30.74
N HIS A 69 16.90 32.75 -29.44
CA HIS A 69 17.99 33.00 -28.49
C HIS A 69 19.06 31.89 -28.57
N ASP A 70 20.26 32.15 -28.04
CA ASP A 70 21.39 31.21 -28.09
C ASP A 70 21.13 29.88 -27.36
N ASP A 71 20.17 29.86 -26.43
CA ASP A 71 19.69 28.67 -25.70
C ASP A 71 18.57 27.91 -26.43
N GLY A 72 18.14 28.39 -27.60
CA GLY A 72 17.09 27.79 -28.42
C GLY A 72 15.67 28.27 -28.07
N VAL A 73 15.48 29.16 -27.11
CA VAL A 73 14.16 29.73 -26.81
C VAL A 73 13.71 30.65 -27.95
N ILE A 74 12.46 30.48 -28.40
CA ILE A 74 11.86 31.34 -29.42
C ILE A 74 11.06 32.45 -28.74
N GLU A 75 11.47 33.70 -28.92
CA GLU A 75 10.71 34.88 -28.52
C GLU A 75 9.84 35.37 -29.68
N VAL A 76 8.55 35.54 -29.41
CA VAL A 76 7.55 36.07 -30.34
C VAL A 76 7.02 37.39 -29.80
N THR A 77 7.30 38.49 -30.49
CA THR A 77 6.79 39.84 -30.14
C THR A 77 5.65 40.25 -31.07
N VAL A 78 4.56 40.75 -30.49
CA VAL A 78 3.35 41.11 -31.23
C VAL A 78 3.41 42.56 -31.73
N LEU A 79 3.24 42.75 -33.04
CA LEU A 79 3.35 44.05 -33.71
C LEU A 79 2.01 44.54 -34.31
N GLN A 80 0.88 43.97 -33.88
CA GLN A 80 -0.47 44.40 -34.31
C GLN A 80 -1.52 44.20 -33.21
N LYS A 81 -2.56 45.05 -33.18
CA LYS A 81 -3.62 45.04 -32.14
C LYS A 81 -4.86 44.18 -32.47
N GLY A 82 -4.93 43.59 -33.66
CA GLY A 82 -6.10 42.81 -34.10
C GLY A 82 -5.70 41.52 -34.81
N SER A 83 -6.68 40.67 -35.10
CA SER A 83 -6.46 39.33 -35.67
C SER A 83 -5.58 38.45 -34.74
N THR A 84 -4.87 37.46 -35.26
CA THR A 84 -4.14 36.45 -34.45
C THR A 84 -2.66 36.36 -34.83
N PRO A 85 -1.83 37.37 -34.53
CA PRO A 85 -0.40 37.31 -34.82
C PRO A 85 0.28 36.26 -33.93
N GLY A 86 1.44 35.79 -34.33
CA GLY A 86 2.19 34.78 -33.57
C GLY A 86 3.21 34.05 -34.42
N ILE A 87 3.39 32.78 -34.16
CA ILE A 87 4.32 31.90 -34.87
C ILE A 87 3.62 30.60 -35.27
N LYS A 88 4.00 30.02 -36.40
CA LYS A 88 3.49 28.72 -36.87
C LYS A 88 4.56 27.96 -37.65
N SER A 89 4.40 26.65 -37.78
CA SER A 89 5.29 25.80 -38.56
C SER A 89 5.27 26.23 -40.03
N GLN A 90 6.45 26.29 -40.66
CA GLN A 90 6.59 26.62 -42.07
C GLN A 90 6.18 25.44 -42.96
N ILE A 91 6.43 24.22 -42.49
CA ILE A 91 6.11 22.97 -43.19
C ILE A 91 4.94 22.29 -42.46
N PRO A 92 3.92 21.81 -43.18
CA PRO A 92 2.88 20.97 -42.60
C PRO A 92 3.42 19.64 -42.08
N ILE A 93 2.86 19.15 -40.98
CA ILE A 93 3.25 17.90 -40.31
C ILE A 93 2.26 16.80 -40.73
N PRO A 94 2.72 15.74 -41.43
CA PRO A 94 1.84 14.63 -41.79
C PRO A 94 1.55 13.76 -40.56
N LEU A 95 0.27 13.55 -40.26
CA LEU A 95 -0.20 12.74 -39.14
C LEU A 95 -1.28 11.76 -39.62
N LYS A 96 -1.30 10.56 -39.03
CA LYS A 96 -2.33 9.54 -39.29
C LYS A 96 -3.67 9.94 -38.64
N LYS A 97 -4.76 9.26 -39.01
CA LYS A 97 -6.03 9.37 -38.28
C LYS A 97 -5.81 8.98 -36.81
N GLY A 98 -6.24 9.82 -35.87
CA GLY A 98 -6.06 9.57 -34.44
C GLY A 98 -6.40 10.76 -33.56
N ASP A 99 -6.35 10.54 -32.25
CA ASP A 99 -6.41 11.58 -31.23
C ASP A 99 -4.98 11.96 -30.85
N TYR A 100 -4.72 13.26 -30.67
CA TYR A 100 -3.39 13.81 -30.44
C TYR A 100 -3.42 14.88 -29.35
N ILE A 101 -2.27 15.16 -28.73
CA ILE A 101 -2.06 16.27 -27.80
C ILE A 101 -0.93 17.15 -28.36
N LEU A 102 -1.18 18.47 -28.43
CA LEU A 102 -0.16 19.48 -28.70
C LEU A 102 0.23 20.15 -27.38
N THR A 103 1.49 20.00 -26.96
CA THR A 103 2.04 20.59 -25.74
C THR A 103 3.02 21.70 -26.09
N ALA A 104 2.84 22.89 -25.52
CA ALA A 104 3.80 23.98 -25.61
C ALA A 104 4.41 24.28 -24.24
N VAL A 105 5.72 24.22 -24.10
CA VAL A 105 6.42 24.73 -22.91
C VAL A 105 6.77 26.18 -23.18
N ALA A 106 6.07 27.11 -22.53
CA ALA A 106 6.19 28.52 -22.83
C ALA A 106 5.73 29.39 -21.65
N HIS A 107 6.12 30.66 -21.68
CA HIS A 107 5.50 31.72 -20.86
C HIS A 107 5.19 32.95 -21.71
N ALA A 108 4.27 33.79 -21.22
CA ALA A 108 3.88 35.04 -21.86
C ALA A 108 4.00 36.22 -20.89
N ASP A 109 4.39 37.39 -21.39
CA ASP A 109 4.45 38.61 -20.56
C ASP A 109 3.06 39.15 -20.21
N ALA A 110 2.02 38.71 -20.93
CA ALA A 110 0.63 39.10 -20.76
C ALA A 110 -0.28 37.87 -20.60
N GLU A 111 -1.03 37.84 -19.49
CA GLU A 111 -2.02 36.78 -19.23
C GLU A 111 -3.08 36.72 -20.33
N SER A 112 -3.65 35.53 -20.54
CA SER A 112 -4.79 35.32 -21.44
C SER A 112 -4.58 35.77 -22.91
N THR A 113 -3.31 35.85 -23.34
CA THR A 113 -2.95 36.43 -24.65
C THR A 113 -2.55 35.36 -25.65
N PHE A 114 -1.53 34.55 -25.35
CA PHE A 114 -1.01 33.53 -26.26
C PHE A 114 -1.62 32.14 -26.00
N PHE A 115 -1.73 31.30 -27.03
CA PHE A 115 -2.28 29.95 -26.92
C PHE A 115 -1.71 29.01 -28.00
N PRO A 116 -1.53 27.71 -27.70
CA PRO A 116 -1.16 26.70 -28.70
C PRO A 116 -2.28 26.47 -29.72
N TRP A 117 -1.91 26.29 -30.97
CA TRP A 117 -2.83 26.26 -32.09
C TRP A 117 -2.45 25.19 -33.12
N ALA A 118 -3.42 24.39 -33.56
CA ALA A 118 -3.28 23.50 -34.71
C ALA A 118 -4.43 23.68 -35.71
N MET A 119 -4.12 23.51 -37.00
CA MET A 119 -5.08 23.63 -38.10
C MET A 119 -4.80 22.60 -39.19
N ASP A 120 -5.86 22.02 -39.76
CA ASP A 120 -5.74 21.05 -40.85
C ASP A 120 -5.59 21.70 -42.24
N SER A 121 -5.35 20.87 -43.26
CA SER A 121 -5.32 21.29 -44.68
C SER A 121 -6.61 21.96 -45.17
N SER A 122 -7.74 21.71 -44.49
CA SER A 122 -9.06 22.28 -44.80
C SER A 122 -9.26 23.67 -44.17
N LYS A 123 -8.25 24.21 -43.49
CA LYS A 123 -8.27 25.45 -42.72
C LYS A 123 -9.22 25.45 -41.53
N VAL A 124 -9.52 24.26 -40.99
CA VAL A 124 -10.31 24.09 -39.77
C VAL A 124 -9.34 24.04 -38.59
N ARG A 125 -9.61 24.88 -37.58
CA ARG A 125 -8.88 24.85 -36.32
C ARG A 125 -9.23 23.56 -35.56
N LEU A 126 -8.21 22.86 -35.06
CA LEU A 126 -8.37 21.56 -34.40
C LEU A 126 -8.25 21.62 -32.87
N THR A 127 -7.57 22.63 -32.31
CA THR A 127 -7.32 22.74 -30.86
C THR A 127 -8.28 23.71 -30.16
N PRO A 128 -8.63 23.49 -28.87
CA PRO A 128 -9.27 24.49 -28.03
C PRO A 128 -8.34 25.70 -27.78
N THR A 129 -8.87 26.79 -27.23
CA THR A 129 -8.05 27.92 -26.76
C THR A 129 -7.72 27.71 -25.29
N VAL A 130 -6.46 27.42 -24.97
CA VAL A 130 -5.92 27.40 -23.60
C VAL A 130 -4.74 28.35 -23.58
N HIS A 131 -4.74 29.29 -22.64
CA HIS A 131 -3.76 30.37 -22.61
C HIS A 131 -2.46 29.95 -21.95
N ILE A 132 -1.36 30.45 -22.51
CA ILE A 132 -0.02 30.35 -21.94
C ILE A 132 0.07 31.28 -20.73
N PRO A 133 0.50 30.78 -19.56
CA PRO A 133 0.60 31.57 -18.34
C PRO A 133 1.82 32.51 -18.34
N THR A 134 1.93 33.34 -17.30
CA THR A 134 3.06 34.28 -17.12
C THR A 134 4.31 33.63 -16.52
N GLN A 135 4.23 32.35 -16.14
CA GLN A 135 5.36 31.52 -15.72
C GLN A 135 5.59 30.43 -16.75
N GLU A 136 6.82 29.93 -16.85
CA GLU A 136 7.15 28.88 -17.82
C GLU A 136 6.54 27.55 -17.38
N GLU A 137 5.49 27.14 -18.08
CA GLU A 137 4.73 25.92 -17.79
C GLU A 137 4.33 25.22 -19.10
N PRO A 138 4.21 23.88 -19.08
CA PRO A 138 3.63 23.13 -20.20
C PRO A 138 2.12 23.39 -20.32
N VAL A 139 1.68 23.81 -21.51
CA VAL A 139 0.28 23.98 -21.87
C VAL A 139 -0.11 22.97 -22.95
N SER A 140 -0.97 22.02 -22.59
CA SER A 140 -1.42 20.93 -23.46
C SER A 140 -2.82 21.15 -24.00
N VAL A 141 -3.02 20.98 -25.30
CA VAL A 141 -4.33 21.06 -25.95
C VAL A 141 -4.59 19.80 -26.80
N PRO A 142 -5.71 19.09 -26.58
CA PRO A 142 -6.05 17.92 -27.38
C PRO A 142 -6.59 18.34 -28.75
N PHE A 143 -6.36 17.51 -29.77
CA PHE A 143 -6.99 17.64 -31.08
C PHE A 143 -7.15 16.29 -31.77
N ARG A 144 -8.12 16.17 -32.69
CA ARG A 144 -8.43 14.92 -33.40
C ARG A 144 -8.29 15.10 -34.91
N LEU A 145 -7.77 14.07 -35.57
CA LEU A 145 -7.76 13.94 -37.03
C LEU A 145 -8.68 12.80 -37.46
N ASP A 146 -9.74 13.13 -38.21
CA ASP A 146 -10.72 12.14 -38.68
C ASP A 146 -10.23 11.29 -39.86
N ARG A 147 -9.16 11.75 -40.52
CA ARG A 147 -8.46 11.08 -41.61
C ARG A 147 -6.97 11.45 -41.54
N GLU A 148 -6.14 10.62 -42.14
CA GLU A 148 -4.73 10.97 -42.37
C GLU A 148 -4.64 12.29 -43.16
N GLY A 149 -3.75 13.17 -42.72
CA GLY A 149 -3.66 14.52 -43.28
C GLY A 149 -2.50 15.30 -42.70
N GLU A 150 -2.27 16.48 -43.26
CA GLU A 150 -1.23 17.40 -42.83
C GLU A 150 -1.81 18.49 -41.92
N ILE A 151 -1.08 18.83 -40.86
CA ILE A 151 -1.46 19.92 -39.94
C ILE A 151 -0.38 21.01 -39.88
N ILE A 152 -0.80 22.23 -39.61
CA ILE A 152 0.09 23.34 -39.23
C ILE A 152 -0.11 23.61 -37.75
N VAL A 153 0.99 23.69 -36.99
CA VAL A 153 0.97 23.97 -35.54
C VAL A 153 1.69 25.27 -35.22
N GLY A 154 1.39 25.89 -34.08
CA GLY A 154 2.03 27.13 -33.68
C GLY A 154 1.52 27.68 -32.35
N ILE A 155 1.98 28.87 -32.01
CA ILE A 155 1.47 29.67 -30.90
C ILE A 155 0.96 30.98 -31.47
N LEU A 156 -0.33 31.23 -31.30
CA LEU A 156 -1.00 32.44 -31.74
C LEU A 156 -1.45 33.25 -30.53
N CYS A 157 -1.78 34.52 -30.74
CA CYS A 157 -2.37 35.33 -29.69
C CYS A 157 -3.73 35.93 -30.06
N HIS A 158 -4.46 36.34 -29.03
CA HIS A 158 -5.65 37.17 -29.12
C HIS A 158 -5.71 38.09 -27.90
N ARG A 159 -6.46 39.21 -27.95
CA ARG A 159 -6.51 40.21 -26.86
C ARG A 159 -5.15 40.88 -26.57
N GLN A 160 -4.28 40.87 -27.55
CA GLN A 160 -2.93 41.41 -27.51
C GLN A 160 -2.88 42.95 -27.49
N GLU A 161 -1.87 43.49 -26.82
CA GLU A 161 -1.36 44.85 -27.02
C GLU A 161 -0.10 44.85 -27.91
N LEU A 162 0.31 46.04 -28.37
CA LEU A 162 1.55 46.16 -29.14
C LEU A 162 2.74 45.97 -28.19
N GLY A 163 3.59 44.99 -28.49
CA GLY A 163 4.77 44.67 -27.71
C GLY A 163 4.61 43.48 -26.77
N ASP A 164 3.43 42.86 -26.69
CA ASP A 164 3.25 41.62 -25.92
C ASP A 164 4.17 40.53 -26.44
N LYS A 165 4.77 39.76 -25.52
CA LYS A 165 5.74 38.72 -25.84
C LYS A 165 5.34 37.36 -25.31
N CYS A 166 5.78 36.34 -26.03
CA CYS A 166 5.75 34.95 -25.58
C CYS A 166 7.10 34.29 -25.87
N TYR A 167 7.60 33.55 -24.90
CA TYR A 167 8.86 32.81 -24.97
C TYR A 167 8.54 31.33 -24.98
N ILE A 168 8.99 30.63 -26.01
CA ILE A 168 8.64 29.24 -26.32
C ILE A 168 9.89 28.41 -26.21
N SER A 169 9.93 27.53 -25.22
CA SER A 169 11.03 26.61 -24.96
C SER A 169 10.91 25.36 -25.84
N SER A 170 9.70 24.82 -26.01
CA SER A 170 9.47 23.65 -26.87
C SER A 170 8.00 23.47 -27.32
N LEU A 171 7.82 22.69 -28.40
CA LEU A 171 6.52 22.21 -28.89
C LEU A 171 6.58 20.70 -29.14
N HIS A 172 5.57 19.96 -28.65
CA HIS A 172 5.47 18.50 -28.75
C HIS A 172 4.12 18.07 -29.31
N ILE A 173 4.10 17.06 -30.18
CA ILE A 173 2.88 16.39 -30.63
C ILE A 173 2.97 14.91 -30.30
N SER A 174 2.04 14.42 -29.49
CA SER A 174 1.93 13.00 -29.12
C SER A 174 0.62 12.39 -29.61
N GLN A 175 0.68 11.16 -30.13
CA GLN A 175 -0.50 10.38 -30.50
C GLN A 175 -1.05 9.65 -29.27
N VAL A 176 -2.37 9.73 -29.05
CA VAL A 176 -3.04 8.99 -27.99
C VAL A 176 -3.23 7.54 -28.45
N ASN A 177 -2.31 6.66 -28.09
CA ASN A 177 -2.48 5.22 -28.31
C ASN A 177 -3.49 4.66 -27.30
N ASN A 178 -4.65 4.22 -27.80
CA ASN A 178 -5.61 3.43 -27.03
C ASN A 178 -5.17 1.97 -27.00
N SER A 179 -4.02 1.67 -26.36
CA SER A 179 -3.72 0.31 -25.90
C SER A 179 -4.61 0.02 -24.69
N SER A 180 -5.61 -0.84 -24.87
CA SER A 180 -6.51 -1.45 -23.86
C SER A 180 -6.32 -0.97 -22.41
N LYS A 181 -6.77 0.25 -22.12
CA LYS A 181 -6.70 0.88 -20.80
C LYS A 181 -7.79 0.32 -19.90
N GLN A 182 -7.49 0.16 -18.60
CA GLN A 182 -8.54 0.24 -17.59
C GLN A 182 -9.24 1.57 -17.79
N ILE A 183 -10.46 1.52 -18.31
CA ILE A 183 -11.29 2.72 -18.38
C ILE A 183 -11.56 3.10 -16.94
N SER A 184 -11.04 4.25 -16.51
CA SER A 184 -11.45 4.91 -15.27
C SER A 184 -12.97 5.09 -15.31
N LYS A 185 -13.70 4.15 -14.70
CA LYS A 185 -15.11 4.27 -14.39
C LYS A 185 -15.22 4.77 -12.94
N GLY A 186 -16.21 5.62 -12.66
CA GLY A 186 -16.33 6.26 -11.36
C GLY A 186 -15.14 7.15 -10.98
N ARG A 187 -14.77 7.12 -9.70
CA ARG A 187 -13.66 7.86 -9.06
C ARG A 187 -12.40 7.03 -8.90
N PHE A 188 -12.34 5.87 -9.54
CA PHE A 188 -11.15 5.04 -9.61
C PHE A 188 -10.21 5.55 -10.72
N HIS A 189 -8.93 5.70 -10.38
CA HIS A 189 -7.89 6.07 -11.33
C HIS A 189 -6.71 5.10 -11.23
N ALA A 190 -6.46 4.35 -12.30
CA ALA A 190 -5.21 3.64 -12.52
C ALA A 190 -4.32 4.49 -13.43
N LEU A 191 -3.25 5.03 -12.85
CA LEU A 191 -2.38 5.98 -13.53
C LEU A 191 -1.43 5.24 -14.46
N THR A 192 -1.32 5.78 -15.67
CA THR A 192 -0.41 5.32 -16.72
C THR A 192 0.69 6.34 -16.94
N TYR A 193 1.69 5.99 -17.77
CA TYR A 193 2.75 6.91 -18.20
C TYR A 193 2.21 8.28 -18.64
N LEU A 194 1.08 8.30 -19.35
CA LEU A 194 0.47 9.53 -19.89
C LEU A 194 -0.17 10.42 -18.83
N ASP A 195 -0.47 9.88 -17.65
CA ASP A 195 -1.09 10.63 -16.54
C ASP A 195 -0.05 11.32 -15.65
N PHE A 196 1.20 10.85 -15.73
CA PHE A 196 2.31 11.34 -14.93
C PHE A 196 2.95 12.60 -15.52
N ILE A 197 3.17 13.58 -14.64
CA ILE A 197 3.82 14.86 -14.93
C ILE A 197 5.22 14.82 -14.31
N PRO A 198 6.30 14.98 -15.10
CA PRO A 198 7.65 15.06 -14.56
C PRO A 198 7.78 16.26 -13.64
N HIS A 199 8.41 16.07 -12.49
CA HIS A 199 8.66 17.11 -11.52
C HIS A 199 10.14 17.49 -11.48
N GLN A 200 10.44 18.75 -11.80
CA GLN A 200 11.80 19.28 -11.89
C GLN A 200 12.61 18.62 -13.02
N ASN A 201 13.89 18.32 -12.81
CA ASN A 201 14.77 17.69 -13.81
C ASN A 201 14.54 16.18 -13.91
N THR A 202 13.29 15.80 -14.17
CA THR A 202 12.87 14.42 -14.35
C THR A 202 12.47 14.15 -15.80
N VAL A 203 12.90 13.01 -16.31
CA VAL A 203 12.48 12.45 -17.58
C VAL A 203 11.66 11.20 -17.30
N LEU A 204 10.54 11.05 -18.01
CA LEU A 204 9.71 9.87 -17.97
C LEU A 204 9.93 9.06 -19.25
N GLU A 205 9.95 7.74 -19.13
CA GLU A 205 10.01 6.82 -20.26
C GLU A 205 8.92 5.75 -20.08
N GLU A 206 8.15 5.46 -21.13
CA GLU A 206 7.21 4.34 -21.11
C GLU A 206 7.98 3.02 -21.29
N SER A 207 7.61 1.99 -20.53
CA SER A 207 8.17 0.65 -20.68
C SER A 207 7.08 -0.41 -20.52
N SER A 208 7.38 -1.63 -20.97
CA SER A 208 6.50 -2.78 -20.74
C SER A 208 6.24 -3.07 -19.26
N ASN A 209 7.13 -2.61 -18.38
CA ASN A 209 7.06 -2.82 -16.93
C ASN A 209 6.48 -1.62 -16.19
N GLY A 210 5.95 -0.62 -16.90
CA GLY A 210 5.38 0.60 -16.31
C GLY A 210 6.19 1.86 -16.63
N THR A 211 6.04 2.88 -15.79
CA THR A 211 6.65 4.21 -16.02
C THR A 211 8.03 4.27 -15.42
N ILE A 212 9.06 4.42 -16.26
CA ILE A 212 10.43 4.66 -15.79
C ILE A 212 10.59 6.14 -15.52
N VAL A 213 11.15 6.48 -14.36
CA VAL A 213 11.36 7.85 -13.89
C VAL A 213 12.86 8.04 -13.65
N ARG A 214 13.49 8.95 -14.41
CA ARG A 214 14.92 9.27 -14.30
C ARG A 214 15.10 10.72 -13.88
N SER A 215 15.86 10.97 -12.81
CA SER A 215 16.03 12.32 -12.28
C SER A 215 17.47 12.63 -11.93
N LYS A 216 17.92 13.87 -12.17
CA LYS A 216 19.21 14.36 -11.65
C LYS A 216 19.13 14.57 -10.12
N PRO A 217 20.24 14.49 -9.37
CA PRO A 217 20.28 14.72 -7.92
C PRO A 217 20.03 16.19 -7.59
N ILE A 218 18.76 16.55 -7.42
CA ILE A 218 18.27 17.87 -6.98
C ILE A 218 17.25 17.68 -5.84
N SER A 219 16.72 18.76 -5.28
CA SER A 219 15.81 18.65 -4.12
C SER A 219 14.42 18.15 -4.53
N THR A 220 14.18 16.86 -4.26
CA THR A 220 12.90 16.15 -4.44
C THR A 220 12.33 16.06 -5.87
N PRO A 221 13.11 15.62 -6.87
CA PRO A 221 12.60 15.38 -8.22
C PRO A 221 11.75 14.10 -8.27
N GLY A 222 11.03 13.87 -9.35
CA GLY A 222 10.25 12.65 -9.53
C GLY A 222 9.04 12.89 -10.41
N THR A 223 7.91 12.29 -10.08
CA THR A 223 6.70 12.42 -10.90
C THR A 223 5.43 12.45 -10.07
N TYR A 224 4.40 13.12 -10.57
CA TYR A 224 3.06 13.13 -9.98
C TYR A 224 1.98 13.25 -11.05
N ALA A 225 0.79 12.77 -10.75
CA ALA A 225 -0.42 13.03 -11.52
C ALA A 225 -1.32 14.02 -10.77
N ILE A 226 -2.22 14.68 -11.51
CA ILE A 226 -3.29 15.49 -10.92
C ILE A 226 -4.58 14.69 -11.02
N VAL A 227 -5.15 14.34 -9.87
CA VAL A 227 -6.33 13.48 -9.79
C VAL A 227 -7.50 14.27 -9.16
N PRO A 228 -8.67 14.32 -9.83
CA PRO A 228 -9.87 14.88 -9.22
C PRO A 228 -10.38 13.99 -8.09
N VAL A 229 -10.81 14.60 -6.99
CA VAL A 229 -11.25 13.87 -5.80
C VAL A 229 -12.49 14.49 -5.19
N LYS A 230 -13.22 13.69 -4.39
CA LYS A 230 -14.36 14.20 -3.61
C LYS A 230 -13.85 14.84 -2.31
N PRO A 231 -14.19 16.10 -2.02
CA PRO A 231 -13.80 16.71 -0.76
C PRO A 231 -14.33 15.93 0.45
N SER A 232 -13.58 15.91 1.55
CA SER A 232 -13.89 15.16 2.77
C SER A 232 -14.04 13.64 2.60
N SER A 233 -13.63 13.05 1.47
CA SER A 233 -13.64 11.59 1.32
C SER A 233 -12.39 10.95 1.89
N GLU A 234 -12.52 9.69 2.24
CA GLU A 234 -11.40 8.79 2.49
C GLU A 234 -10.93 8.22 1.16
N MET A 235 -9.61 8.16 0.96
CA MET A 235 -9.00 7.61 -0.24
C MET A 235 -8.12 6.41 0.13
N THR A 236 -8.08 5.43 -0.76
CA THR A 236 -7.12 4.32 -0.73
C THR A 236 -6.21 4.40 -1.94
N LEU A 237 -4.99 3.93 -1.75
CA LEU A 237 -3.93 3.97 -2.76
C LEU A 237 -3.19 2.64 -2.77
N TYR A 238 -2.95 2.10 -3.96
CA TYR A 238 -2.03 1.01 -4.20
C TYR A 238 -0.92 1.48 -5.13
N THR A 239 0.32 1.15 -4.80
CA THR A 239 1.45 1.46 -5.67
C THR A 239 2.46 0.33 -5.62
N LYS A 240 3.06 0.04 -6.77
CA LYS A 240 4.12 -0.95 -6.94
C LYS A 240 5.31 -0.31 -7.63
N VAL A 241 6.45 -0.29 -6.96
CA VAL A 241 7.58 0.56 -7.36
C VAL A 241 8.88 -0.19 -7.18
N SER A 242 9.73 -0.20 -8.20
CA SER A 242 11.14 -0.58 -8.05
C SER A 242 11.98 0.69 -8.01
N VAL A 243 12.82 0.83 -6.99
CA VAL A 243 13.79 1.93 -6.89
C VAL A 243 15.19 1.35 -7.15
N VAL A 244 16.02 2.05 -7.92
CA VAL A 244 17.39 1.62 -8.21
C VAL A 244 18.37 2.21 -7.19
N TYR A 245 19.24 1.36 -6.64
CA TYR A 245 20.24 1.75 -5.65
C TYR A 245 21.25 2.78 -6.20
N PRO A 246 21.71 3.76 -5.38
CA PRO A 246 21.35 4.07 -3.97
C PRO A 246 20.19 5.05 -3.80
N SER A 247 19.15 4.99 -4.64
CA SER A 247 18.04 5.95 -4.56
C SER A 247 17.04 5.59 -3.47
N VAL A 248 16.44 6.63 -2.90
CA VAL A 248 15.32 6.51 -1.96
C VAL A 248 14.20 7.37 -2.51
N ALA A 249 12.98 6.85 -2.52
CA ALA A 249 11.80 7.57 -2.99
C ALA A 249 10.70 7.58 -1.93
N PHE A 250 9.74 8.48 -2.01
CA PHE A 250 8.63 8.57 -1.08
C PHE A 250 7.32 8.88 -1.78
N LEU A 251 6.23 8.39 -1.20
CA LEU A 251 4.87 8.70 -1.66
C LEU A 251 4.55 10.17 -1.39
N TYR A 252 4.13 10.89 -2.41
CA TYR A 252 3.75 12.29 -2.34
C TYR A 252 2.25 12.45 -2.61
N VAL A 253 1.53 13.07 -1.65
CA VAL A 253 0.13 13.48 -1.82
C VAL A 253 -0.04 14.87 -1.25
N ALA A 254 -0.49 15.80 -2.09
CA ALA A 254 -0.74 17.18 -1.70
C ALA A 254 -2.00 17.73 -2.37
N ASP A 255 -2.62 18.73 -1.75
CA ASP A 255 -3.70 19.48 -2.36
C ASP A 255 -3.17 20.22 -3.61
N ALA A 256 -3.82 20.03 -4.76
CA ALA A 256 -3.29 20.51 -6.04
C ALA A 256 -3.27 22.05 -6.15
N LYS A 257 -4.17 22.73 -5.43
CA LYS A 257 -4.38 24.18 -5.47
C LYS A 257 -3.45 24.91 -4.50
N THR A 258 -3.33 24.41 -3.27
CA THR A 258 -2.57 25.05 -2.19
C THR A 258 -1.15 24.51 -2.07
N GLY A 259 -0.88 23.31 -2.60
CA GLY A 259 0.39 22.61 -2.41
C GLY A 259 0.60 22.06 -1.00
N ARG A 260 -0.40 22.15 -0.12
CA ARG A 260 -0.32 21.63 1.24
C ARG A 260 -0.29 20.09 1.21
N GLU A 261 0.74 19.50 1.82
CA GLU A 261 0.85 18.05 1.95
C GLU A 261 -0.29 17.47 2.78
N ILE A 262 -0.89 16.40 2.26
CA ILE A 262 -2.00 15.68 2.89
C ILE A 262 -1.44 14.48 3.68
N ILE A 263 -0.43 13.80 3.13
CA ILE A 263 0.31 12.76 3.84
C ILE A 263 1.69 13.26 4.22
N ARG A 264 2.23 12.77 5.34
CA ARG A 264 3.63 13.03 5.70
C ARG A 264 4.56 12.20 4.81
N ARG A 265 5.74 12.74 4.47
CA ARG A 265 6.82 12.08 3.69
C ARG A 265 7.52 10.94 4.45
N ASN A 266 6.73 10.02 4.97
CA ASN A 266 7.17 8.98 5.90
C ASN A 266 7.05 7.58 5.30
N VAL A 267 6.53 7.50 4.07
CA VAL A 267 6.35 6.26 3.33
C VAL A 267 7.41 6.23 2.24
N ILE A 268 8.38 5.34 2.42
CA ILE A 268 9.65 5.36 1.72
C ILE A 268 9.79 4.05 0.93
N PHE A 269 10.28 4.15 -0.30
CA PHE A 269 10.68 3.06 -1.17
C PHE A 269 12.21 3.08 -1.25
N GLU A 270 12.84 1.98 -0.84
CA GLU A 270 14.29 1.86 -0.78
C GLU A 270 14.73 0.63 -1.57
N SER A 271 15.90 0.74 -2.18
CA SER A 271 16.55 -0.32 -2.94
C SER A 271 17.64 -1.00 -2.10
N GLN A 272 17.83 -2.31 -2.26
CA GLN A 272 18.97 -3.02 -1.65
C GLN A 272 20.25 -2.86 -2.49
N GLU A 273 21.41 -2.85 -1.81
CA GLU A 273 22.75 -2.66 -2.39
C GLU A 273 23.07 -3.59 -3.57
N ASP A 274 22.50 -4.79 -3.60
CA ASP A 274 22.80 -5.83 -4.60
C ASP A 274 21.75 -5.98 -5.72
N SER A 275 20.75 -5.09 -5.82
CA SER A 275 19.67 -5.18 -6.81
C SER A 275 19.77 -4.11 -7.89
N PRO A 276 20.34 -4.40 -9.08
CA PRO A 276 20.56 -3.42 -10.14
C PRO A 276 19.27 -2.87 -10.78
N SER A 277 18.12 -3.51 -10.56
CA SER A 277 16.80 -3.03 -11.02
C SER A 277 15.84 -2.66 -9.88
N GLY A 278 16.20 -2.94 -8.62
CA GLY A 278 15.30 -2.88 -7.46
C GLY A 278 14.19 -3.94 -7.53
N GLU A 279 14.01 -4.72 -6.46
CA GLU A 279 12.81 -5.55 -6.36
C GLU A 279 11.56 -4.67 -6.22
N PRO A 280 10.46 -4.97 -6.92
CA PRO A 280 9.24 -4.19 -6.79
C PRO A 280 8.71 -4.25 -5.36
N THR A 281 8.59 -3.09 -4.73
CA THR A 281 7.92 -2.95 -3.43
C THR A 281 6.48 -2.56 -3.64
N GLU A 282 5.57 -3.30 -3.02
CA GLU A 282 4.15 -3.00 -3.01
C GLU A 282 3.76 -2.24 -1.73
N LEU A 283 2.91 -1.25 -1.89
CA LEU A 283 2.39 -0.45 -0.80
C LEU A 283 0.90 -0.23 -0.98
N PHE A 284 0.16 -0.47 0.11
CA PHE A 284 -1.20 0.01 0.27
C PHE A 284 -1.22 1.12 1.31
N SER A 285 -1.90 2.22 1.00
CA SER A 285 -2.02 3.37 1.88
C SER A 285 -3.43 3.94 1.85
N SER A 286 -3.74 4.77 2.85
CA SER A 286 -4.99 5.52 2.89
C SER A 286 -4.82 6.85 3.59
N PHE A 287 -5.66 7.81 3.19
CA PHE A 287 -5.63 9.17 3.74
C PHE A 287 -6.99 9.84 3.63
N THR A 288 -7.21 10.81 4.51
CA THR A 288 -8.44 11.60 4.60
C THR A 288 -8.24 12.93 3.89
N LEU A 289 -9.14 13.30 2.98
CA LEU A 289 -9.06 14.58 2.27
C LEU A 289 -9.63 15.74 3.11
N PRO A 290 -9.02 16.93 3.08
CA PRO A 290 -9.62 18.15 3.63
C PRO A 290 -10.96 18.52 2.96
N ARG A 291 -11.73 19.40 3.61
CA ARG A 291 -13.07 19.81 3.14
C ARG A 291 -13.07 20.61 1.83
N GLU A 292 -11.95 21.25 1.53
CA GLU A 292 -11.77 22.16 0.40
C GLU A 292 -10.96 21.55 -0.75
N THR A 293 -10.49 20.31 -0.60
CA THR A 293 -9.65 19.64 -1.59
C THR A 293 -10.50 18.91 -2.64
N GLU A 294 -10.55 19.48 -3.85
CA GLU A 294 -11.26 18.91 -5.01
C GLU A 294 -10.30 18.21 -5.99
N GLN A 295 -8.99 18.47 -5.87
CA GLN A 295 -7.94 17.87 -6.69
C GLN A 295 -6.68 17.66 -5.86
N ILE A 296 -5.97 16.57 -6.11
CA ILE A 296 -4.69 16.26 -5.47
C ILE A 296 -3.58 16.07 -6.49
N ARG A 297 -2.36 16.43 -6.11
CA ARG A 297 -1.13 15.94 -6.72
C ARG A 297 -0.76 14.65 -6.01
N VAL A 298 -0.61 13.58 -6.76
CA VAL A 298 -0.30 12.26 -6.22
C VAL A 298 0.77 11.58 -7.05
N GLY A 299 1.82 11.07 -6.41
CA GLY A 299 2.94 10.47 -7.13
C GLY A 299 4.07 10.03 -6.24
N ILE A 300 5.26 9.89 -6.84
CA ILE A 300 6.46 9.41 -6.16
C ILE A 300 7.61 10.35 -6.48
N LEU A 301 8.26 10.82 -5.41
CA LEU A 301 9.40 11.73 -5.49
C LEU A 301 10.61 11.09 -4.84
N PHE A 302 11.80 11.34 -5.37
CA PHE A 302 13.05 10.96 -4.72
C PHE A 302 13.28 11.80 -3.47
N SER A 303 13.85 11.20 -2.42
CA SER A 303 14.37 11.98 -1.29
C SER A 303 15.56 12.83 -1.76
N THR A 304 15.87 13.90 -1.03
CA THR A 304 17.00 14.76 -1.41
C THR A 304 18.30 14.01 -1.15
N VAL A 305 18.99 13.56 -2.21
CA VAL A 305 20.29 12.92 -2.12
C VAL A 305 21.21 13.49 -3.21
N THR A 306 22.49 13.70 -2.88
CA THR A 306 23.52 14.21 -3.81
C THR A 306 24.12 13.11 -4.69
N GLU A 307 23.83 11.85 -4.38
CA GLU A 307 24.28 10.66 -5.09
C GLU A 307 23.08 9.73 -5.32
N PRO A 308 23.01 8.94 -6.41
CA PRO A 308 23.97 8.84 -7.53
C PRO A 308 23.79 9.98 -8.57
N GLU A 309 24.58 9.96 -9.66
CA GLU A 309 24.50 10.95 -10.76
C GLU A 309 23.11 11.04 -11.42
N ALA A 310 22.31 9.96 -11.33
CA ALA A 310 20.92 9.93 -11.74
C ALA A 310 20.12 8.93 -10.88
N HIS A 311 19.04 9.40 -10.27
CA HIS A 311 18.06 8.56 -9.60
C HIS A 311 17.15 7.89 -10.62
N VAL A 312 16.87 6.60 -10.41
CA VAL A 312 16.00 5.83 -11.30
C VAL A 312 15.01 5.02 -10.48
N MET A 313 13.75 5.05 -10.89
CA MET A 313 12.72 4.13 -10.40
C MET A 313 11.80 3.70 -11.54
N THR A 314 11.10 2.60 -11.35
CA THR A 314 10.02 2.12 -12.22
C THR A 314 8.75 2.06 -11.40
N ILE A 315 7.72 2.82 -11.80
CA ILE A 315 6.37 2.73 -11.25
C ILE A 315 5.62 1.68 -12.08
N HIS A 316 5.50 0.48 -11.54
CA HIS A 316 4.84 -0.66 -12.19
C HIS A 316 3.32 -0.53 -12.16
N ASN A 317 2.79 -0.03 -11.05
CA ASN A 317 1.37 0.23 -10.89
C ASN A 317 1.14 1.39 -9.90
N PHE A 318 0.12 2.19 -10.16
CA PHE A 318 -0.30 3.26 -9.27
C PHE A 318 -1.81 3.47 -9.40
N GLU A 319 -2.54 3.07 -8.37
CA GLU A 319 -4.00 3.08 -8.33
C GLU A 319 -4.48 3.94 -7.16
N ILE A 320 -5.51 4.75 -7.40
CA ILE A 320 -6.19 5.53 -6.38
C ILE A 320 -7.70 5.35 -6.51
N SER A 321 -8.36 5.11 -5.38
CA SER A 321 -9.80 4.92 -5.29
C SER A 321 -10.36 5.69 -4.11
N GLN A 322 -11.60 6.18 -4.22
CA GLN A 322 -12.35 6.52 -3.04
C GLN A 322 -12.57 5.25 -2.21
N TYR A 323 -12.43 5.36 -0.88
CA TYR A 323 -12.70 4.26 0.03
C TYR A 323 -14.19 3.94 0.13
N HIS A 324 -14.51 2.65 0.10
CA HIS A 324 -15.82 2.10 0.43
C HIS A 324 -15.65 1.01 1.49
N ASN A 325 -16.47 1.08 2.55
CA ASN A 325 -16.55 0.00 3.54
C ASN A 325 -17.66 -0.98 3.15
N LEU A 326 -17.51 -2.25 3.47
CA LEU A 326 -18.54 -3.25 3.20
C LEU A 326 -19.87 -2.89 3.90
N ASN A 327 -19.82 -2.34 5.13
CA ASN A 327 -20.98 -1.86 5.88
C ASN A 327 -21.76 -0.75 5.15
N ASP A 328 -21.13 -0.03 4.20
CA ASP A 328 -21.81 1.04 3.45
C ASP A 328 -22.78 0.48 2.41
N ILE A 329 -22.57 -0.78 1.98
CA ILE A 329 -23.33 -1.40 0.89
C ILE A 329 -24.12 -2.64 1.30
N VAL A 330 -23.92 -3.18 2.50
CA VAL A 330 -24.73 -4.29 3.03
C VAL A 330 -25.54 -3.86 4.24
N SER A 331 -26.76 -4.37 4.35
CA SER A 331 -27.61 -4.11 5.52
C SER A 331 -27.20 -4.96 6.72
N GLU A 332 -26.68 -6.17 6.47
CA GLU A 332 -26.20 -7.10 7.48
C GLU A 332 -25.15 -8.04 6.84
N ALA A 333 -24.11 -8.39 7.59
CA ALA A 333 -23.08 -9.35 7.17
C ALA A 333 -23.13 -10.58 8.08
N TYR A 334 -23.62 -11.71 7.57
CA TYR A 334 -23.77 -12.94 8.35
C TYR A 334 -22.53 -13.83 8.23
N VAL A 335 -22.14 -14.46 9.34
CA VAL A 335 -21.18 -15.56 9.35
C VAL A 335 -21.89 -16.84 9.77
N LEU A 336 -21.94 -17.83 8.89
CA LEU A 336 -22.49 -19.15 9.19
C LEU A 336 -21.51 -19.91 10.08
N ASN A 337 -21.95 -20.25 11.29
CA ASN A 337 -21.12 -20.96 12.23
C ASN A 337 -21.98 -21.92 13.07
N LEU A 338 -21.49 -23.14 13.27
CA LEU A 338 -22.16 -24.10 14.14
C LEU A 338 -22.12 -23.60 15.60
N VAL A 339 -23.11 -23.97 16.40
CA VAL A 339 -23.25 -23.48 17.78
C VAL A 339 -22.02 -23.83 18.65
N GLU A 340 -21.40 -24.98 18.40
CA GLU A 340 -20.22 -25.47 19.08
C GLU A 340 -18.90 -24.79 18.65
N ASP A 341 -18.87 -24.16 17.47
CA ASP A 341 -17.64 -23.66 16.82
C ASP A 341 -17.30 -22.20 17.18
N ASN A 342 -17.52 -21.80 18.44
CA ASN A 342 -17.29 -20.42 18.93
C ASN A 342 -15.90 -19.88 18.56
N LYS A 343 -14.85 -20.70 18.72
CA LYS A 343 -13.47 -20.28 18.43
C LYS A 343 -13.25 -19.89 16.96
N LYS A 344 -13.97 -20.50 16.02
CA LYS A 344 -13.89 -20.12 14.60
C LYS A 344 -14.55 -18.76 14.38
N PHE A 345 -15.69 -18.53 15.02
CA PHE A 345 -16.36 -17.24 14.97
C PHE A 345 -15.50 -16.12 15.59
N ASP A 346 -14.85 -16.37 16.72
CA ASP A 346 -13.93 -15.41 17.34
C ASP A 346 -12.77 -15.01 16.39
N ILE A 347 -12.26 -15.96 15.59
CA ILE A 347 -11.26 -15.67 14.53
C ILE A 347 -11.88 -14.82 13.42
N CYS A 348 -13.14 -15.08 13.04
CA CYS A 348 -13.87 -14.26 12.06
C CYS A 348 -14.07 -12.83 12.57
N GLU A 349 -14.49 -12.64 13.83
CA GLU A 349 -14.64 -11.32 14.46
C GLU A 349 -13.32 -10.57 14.51
N ARG A 350 -12.24 -11.27 14.84
CA ARG A 350 -10.89 -10.68 14.82
C ARG A 350 -10.51 -10.19 13.42
N GLN A 351 -10.83 -10.94 12.37
CA GLN A 351 -10.56 -10.51 11.00
C GLN A 351 -11.44 -9.33 10.58
N ALA A 352 -12.74 -9.41 10.85
CA ALA A 352 -13.71 -8.37 10.49
C ALA A 352 -13.42 -7.04 11.21
N SER A 353 -13.12 -7.08 12.50
CA SER A 353 -12.82 -5.89 13.31
C SER A 353 -11.60 -5.12 12.81
N ARG A 354 -10.62 -5.78 12.18
CA ARG A 354 -9.50 -5.10 11.52
C ARG A 354 -9.97 -4.19 10.39
N PHE A 355 -11.03 -4.54 9.67
CA PHE A 355 -11.58 -3.72 8.59
C PHE A 355 -12.76 -2.85 9.05
N GLY A 356 -13.05 -2.83 10.36
CA GLY A 356 -14.23 -2.15 10.90
C GLY A 356 -15.54 -2.74 10.40
N LEU A 357 -15.55 -4.02 9.99
CA LEU A 357 -16.71 -4.74 9.51
C LEU A 357 -17.51 -5.27 10.71
N GLU A 358 -18.80 -4.96 10.74
CA GLU A 358 -19.73 -5.52 11.73
C GLU A 358 -20.27 -6.84 11.19
N ILE A 359 -20.12 -7.93 11.95
CA ILE A 359 -20.62 -9.25 11.56
C ILE A 359 -21.63 -9.79 12.57
N THR A 360 -22.67 -10.43 12.04
CA THR A 360 -23.67 -11.16 12.82
C THR A 360 -23.39 -12.66 12.74
N ARG A 361 -23.23 -13.31 13.90
CA ARG A 361 -23.18 -14.77 13.94
C ARG A 361 -24.55 -15.35 13.57
N TRP A 362 -24.58 -16.18 12.54
CA TRP A 362 -25.74 -17.01 12.23
C TRP A 362 -25.50 -18.43 12.73
N ILE A 363 -26.36 -18.90 13.64
CA ILE A 363 -26.28 -20.28 14.14
C ILE A 363 -26.73 -21.22 13.02
N ALA A 364 -25.78 -21.93 12.43
CA ALA A 364 -26.02 -22.81 11.29
C ALA A 364 -26.79 -24.08 11.68
N GLU A 365 -27.61 -24.56 10.74
CA GLU A 365 -28.34 -25.82 10.87
C GLU A 365 -27.39 -27.01 10.68
N ASP A 366 -27.23 -27.83 11.73
CA ASP A 366 -26.46 -29.07 11.61
C ASP A 366 -27.30 -30.16 10.94
N GLY A 367 -26.97 -30.48 9.69
CA GLY A 367 -27.64 -31.55 8.95
C GLY A 367 -27.41 -32.95 9.52
N ARG A 368 -26.49 -33.13 10.48
CA ARG A 368 -26.23 -34.41 11.17
C ARG A 368 -27.15 -34.61 12.38
N MET A 369 -27.89 -33.58 12.80
CA MET A 369 -28.69 -33.61 14.02
C MET A 369 -30.20 -33.70 13.75
N GLY A 370 -30.90 -34.35 14.67
CA GLY A 370 -32.36 -34.30 14.80
C GLY A 370 -33.13 -34.57 13.50
N LYS A 371 -34.10 -33.68 13.23
CA LYS A 371 -34.98 -33.77 12.05
C LYS A 371 -34.21 -33.60 10.74
N ASN A 372 -33.19 -32.75 10.70
CA ASN A 372 -32.43 -32.46 9.49
C ASN A 372 -31.73 -33.72 8.94
N ASN A 373 -31.15 -34.54 9.83
CA ASN A 373 -30.55 -35.82 9.43
C ASN A 373 -31.60 -36.82 8.91
N LEU A 374 -32.79 -36.87 9.54
CA LEU A 374 -33.89 -37.73 9.08
C LEU A 374 -34.42 -37.29 7.71
N ASP A 375 -34.46 -35.97 7.44
CA ASP A 375 -34.86 -35.43 6.15
C ASP A 375 -33.81 -35.73 5.07
N TRP A 376 -32.53 -35.61 5.39
CA TRP A 376 -31.44 -35.99 4.50
C TRP A 376 -31.43 -37.50 4.18
N ILE A 377 -31.61 -38.38 5.18
CA ILE A 377 -31.72 -39.83 4.95
C ILE A 377 -32.89 -40.14 4.00
N ARG A 378 -34.05 -39.47 4.19
CA ARG A 378 -35.19 -39.63 3.28
C ARG A 378 -34.88 -39.17 1.86
N TYR A 379 -34.13 -38.08 1.68
CA TYR A 379 -33.64 -37.64 0.38
C TYR A 379 -32.72 -38.69 -0.28
N MET A 380 -31.82 -39.31 0.50
CA MET A 380 -30.93 -40.37 0.00
C MET A 380 -31.69 -41.60 -0.51
N GLU A 381 -32.87 -41.89 0.03
CA GLU A 381 -33.74 -43.01 -0.38
C GLU A 381 -34.60 -42.71 -1.63
N GLN A 382 -34.68 -41.45 -2.07
CA GLN A 382 -35.44 -41.10 -3.27
C GLN A 382 -34.79 -41.63 -4.55
N PRO A 383 -35.56 -41.85 -5.64
CA PRO A 383 -35.01 -42.18 -6.95
C PRO A 383 -33.94 -41.19 -7.40
N TRP A 384 -32.99 -41.64 -8.22
CA TRP A 384 -31.95 -40.77 -8.76
C TRP A 384 -32.57 -39.75 -9.73
N SER A 385 -32.16 -38.50 -9.59
CA SER A 385 -32.43 -37.45 -10.57
C SER A 385 -31.45 -37.56 -11.75
N GLU A 386 -31.71 -36.84 -12.85
CA GLU A 386 -30.79 -36.76 -13.99
C GLU A 386 -29.40 -36.23 -13.55
N ILE A 387 -29.37 -35.33 -12.56
CA ILE A 387 -28.12 -34.80 -11.99
C ILE A 387 -27.39 -35.89 -11.20
N ASP A 388 -28.11 -36.70 -10.41
CA ASP A 388 -27.53 -37.80 -9.65
C ASP A 388 -26.90 -38.84 -10.59
N GLU A 389 -27.59 -39.18 -11.67
CA GLU A 389 -27.10 -40.10 -12.70
C GLU A 389 -25.82 -39.58 -13.36
N LYS A 390 -25.78 -38.29 -13.71
CA LYS A 390 -24.60 -37.66 -14.31
C LYS A 390 -23.41 -37.63 -13.34
N LEU A 391 -23.65 -37.46 -12.05
CA LEU A 391 -22.61 -37.44 -11.02
C LEU A 391 -22.17 -38.85 -10.56
N GLY A 392 -22.97 -39.88 -10.86
CA GLY A 392 -22.76 -41.24 -10.35
C GLY A 392 -22.98 -41.36 -8.83
N ARG A 393 -23.62 -40.37 -8.21
CA ARG A 393 -23.96 -40.29 -6.78
C ARG A 393 -25.09 -39.28 -6.57
N LYS A 394 -25.76 -39.33 -5.42
CA LYS A 394 -26.67 -38.26 -4.99
C LYS A 394 -25.96 -36.90 -5.01
N ALA A 395 -26.61 -35.87 -5.52
CA ALA A 395 -26.04 -34.54 -5.63
C ALA A 395 -25.68 -33.96 -4.25
N ILE A 396 -26.57 -34.13 -3.26
CA ILE A 396 -26.37 -33.77 -1.85
C ILE A 396 -25.99 -35.02 -1.04
N ASP A 397 -24.77 -35.52 -1.26
CA ASP A 397 -24.28 -36.79 -0.69
C ASP A 397 -23.80 -36.68 0.78
N LYS A 398 -23.82 -35.48 1.37
CA LYS A 398 -23.40 -35.23 2.75
C LYS A 398 -24.50 -34.53 3.55
N PRO A 399 -24.74 -34.94 4.80
CA PRO A 399 -25.69 -34.25 5.68
C PRO A 399 -25.27 -32.80 5.95
N GLY A 400 -23.97 -32.51 6.02
CA GLY A 400 -23.48 -31.13 6.17
C GLY A 400 -23.89 -30.20 5.02
N ALA A 401 -23.90 -30.70 3.78
CA ALA A 401 -24.37 -29.91 2.63
C ALA A 401 -25.89 -29.66 2.67
N TRP A 402 -26.65 -30.61 3.23
CA TRP A 402 -28.08 -30.43 3.51
C TRP A 402 -28.32 -29.35 4.58
N GLY A 403 -27.58 -29.40 5.68
CA GLY A 403 -27.62 -28.38 6.73
C GLY A 403 -27.25 -26.98 6.21
N TYR A 404 -26.26 -26.90 5.33
CA TYR A 404 -25.86 -25.65 4.68
C TYR A 404 -26.98 -25.03 3.85
N LEU A 405 -27.71 -25.84 3.05
CA LEU A 405 -28.89 -25.37 2.30
C LEU A 405 -29.98 -24.82 3.21
N LEU A 406 -30.28 -25.52 4.31
CA LEU A 406 -31.27 -25.07 5.29
C LEU A 406 -30.84 -23.77 5.97
N THR A 407 -29.54 -23.62 6.25
CA THR A 407 -28.99 -22.40 6.82
C THR A 407 -29.13 -21.22 5.87
N MET A 408 -28.74 -21.40 4.60
CA MET A 408 -28.89 -20.36 3.57
C MET A 408 -30.36 -20.01 3.35
N LYS A 409 -31.27 -21.00 3.36
CA LYS A 409 -32.72 -20.77 3.30
C LYS A 409 -33.16 -19.79 4.39
N ALA A 410 -32.80 -20.08 5.64
CA ALA A 410 -33.20 -19.28 6.77
C ALA A 410 -32.60 -17.86 6.75
N ILE A 411 -31.38 -17.69 6.26
CA ILE A 411 -30.75 -16.37 6.04
C ILE A 411 -31.53 -15.55 5.02
N PHE A 412 -31.88 -16.12 3.86
CA PHE A 412 -32.67 -15.39 2.85
C PHE A 412 -34.08 -15.07 3.34
N GLU A 413 -34.72 -15.97 4.08
CA GLU A 413 -36.02 -15.71 4.73
C GLU A 413 -35.94 -14.53 5.72
N ASP A 414 -34.89 -14.49 6.56
CA ASP A 414 -34.65 -13.38 7.48
C ASP A 414 -34.39 -12.07 6.74
N ALA A 415 -33.56 -12.10 5.69
CA ALA A 415 -33.23 -10.91 4.90
C ALA A 415 -34.46 -10.33 4.19
N ILE A 416 -35.34 -11.17 3.66
CA ILE A 416 -36.64 -10.77 3.09
C ILE A 416 -37.55 -10.18 4.18
N ALA A 417 -37.66 -10.86 5.33
CA ALA A 417 -38.51 -10.42 6.44
C ALA A 417 -38.09 -9.05 7.01
N LYS A 418 -36.78 -8.84 7.17
CA LYS A 418 -36.16 -7.58 7.61
C LYS A 418 -36.10 -6.51 6.51
N LYS A 419 -36.42 -6.87 5.27
CA LYS A 419 -36.37 -6.00 4.08
C LYS A 419 -34.98 -5.40 3.86
N HIS A 420 -33.95 -6.21 4.05
CA HIS A 420 -32.59 -5.81 3.72
C HIS A 420 -32.48 -5.46 2.25
N LYS A 421 -31.70 -4.42 1.92
CA LYS A 421 -31.42 -4.06 0.52
C LYS A 421 -30.38 -5.01 -0.09
N SER A 422 -29.52 -5.53 0.77
CA SER A 422 -28.37 -6.35 0.44
C SER A 422 -27.83 -6.98 1.70
N ILE A 423 -27.21 -8.15 1.58
CA ILE A 423 -26.56 -8.87 2.67
C ILE A 423 -25.20 -9.38 2.19
N ALA A 424 -24.23 -9.47 3.08
CA ALA A 424 -23.04 -10.29 2.88
C ALA A 424 -23.20 -11.59 3.66
N VAL A 425 -22.72 -12.69 3.10
CA VAL A 425 -22.75 -14.00 3.74
C VAL A 425 -21.37 -14.63 3.64
N PHE A 426 -20.84 -15.04 4.78
CA PHE A 426 -19.53 -15.65 4.93
C PHE A 426 -19.60 -17.01 5.64
N ASP A 427 -18.71 -17.94 5.26
CA ASP A 427 -18.46 -19.16 6.04
C ASP A 427 -17.47 -18.88 7.17
N ASP A 428 -17.44 -19.72 8.22
CA ASP A 428 -16.58 -19.50 9.41
C ASP A 428 -15.06 -19.77 9.21
N ASP A 429 -14.62 -19.87 7.97
CA ASP A 429 -13.24 -20.10 7.55
C ASP A 429 -12.73 -19.08 6.52
N PHE A 430 -13.45 -17.98 6.32
CA PHE A 430 -13.04 -16.92 5.41
C PHE A 430 -11.73 -16.24 5.85
N ILE A 431 -10.91 -15.81 4.88
CA ILE A 431 -9.66 -15.07 5.09
C ILE A 431 -9.64 -13.85 4.17
N PHE A 432 -9.54 -12.64 4.75
CA PHE A 432 -9.41 -11.40 3.99
C PHE A 432 -8.01 -11.23 3.40
N SER A 433 -7.94 -10.66 2.19
CA SER A 433 -6.69 -10.21 1.58
C SER A 433 -6.07 -9.03 2.34
N LYS A 434 -4.74 -8.89 2.26
CA LYS A 434 -3.98 -7.75 2.82
C LYS A 434 -4.39 -6.41 2.19
N SER A 435 -4.94 -6.46 0.97
CA SER A 435 -5.35 -5.30 0.17
C SER A 435 -6.86 -5.04 0.18
N PHE A 436 -7.61 -5.73 1.04
CA PHE A 436 -9.08 -5.78 0.98
C PHE A 436 -9.73 -4.40 0.79
N ASP A 437 -9.39 -3.40 1.62
CA ASP A 437 -9.97 -2.06 1.52
C ASP A 437 -9.80 -1.42 0.12
N HIS A 438 -8.59 -1.49 -0.45
CA HIS A 438 -8.32 -0.88 -1.74
C HIS A 438 -8.96 -1.67 -2.87
N SER A 439 -8.78 -2.99 -2.88
CA SER A 439 -9.26 -3.86 -3.95
C SER A 439 -10.80 -3.94 -3.96
N PHE A 440 -11.46 -3.92 -2.80
CA PHE A 440 -12.91 -3.82 -2.67
C PHE A 440 -13.44 -2.46 -3.14
N SER A 441 -12.77 -1.37 -2.74
CA SER A 441 -13.12 -0.03 -3.20
C SER A 441 -13.03 0.11 -4.73
N ARG A 442 -11.94 -0.41 -5.32
CA ARG A 442 -11.74 -0.47 -6.77
C ARG A 442 -12.84 -1.30 -7.45
N LEU A 443 -13.18 -2.46 -6.90
CA LEU A 443 -14.25 -3.30 -7.43
C LEU A 443 -15.59 -2.54 -7.49
N LEU A 444 -15.97 -1.88 -6.40
CA LEU A 444 -17.23 -1.12 -6.33
C LEU A 444 -17.25 0.11 -7.24
N GLU A 445 -16.14 0.86 -7.34
CA GLU A 445 -16.06 2.01 -8.26
C GLU A 445 -16.18 1.58 -9.73
N VAL A 446 -15.71 0.37 -10.08
CA VAL A 446 -15.81 -0.14 -11.45
C VAL A 446 -17.19 -0.74 -11.75
N LEU A 447 -17.78 -1.46 -10.79
CA LEU A 447 -19.11 -2.07 -10.95
C LEU A 447 -20.25 -1.04 -10.78
N GLU A 448 -20.02 0.05 -10.06
CA GLU A 448 -21.03 1.04 -9.71
C GLU A 448 -22.31 0.35 -9.16
N GLU A 449 -23.46 0.55 -9.80
CA GLU A 449 -24.75 -0.04 -9.42
C GLU A 449 -25.14 -1.27 -10.24
N SER A 450 -24.30 -1.73 -11.17
CA SER A 450 -24.65 -2.74 -12.17
C SER A 450 -24.48 -4.19 -11.71
N TRP A 451 -24.61 -4.46 -10.41
CA TRP A 451 -24.42 -5.79 -9.82
C TRP A 451 -25.63 -6.23 -9.00
N ASP A 452 -25.89 -7.53 -8.99
CA ASP A 452 -26.88 -8.19 -8.11
C ASP A 452 -26.20 -9.21 -7.18
N ILE A 453 -25.12 -9.86 -7.66
CA ILE A 453 -24.33 -10.83 -6.90
C ILE A 453 -22.84 -10.53 -7.08
N ILE A 454 -22.11 -10.42 -5.96
CA ILE A 454 -20.65 -10.28 -5.97
C ILE A 454 -20.04 -11.40 -5.14
N TYR A 455 -19.23 -12.25 -5.76
CA TYR A 455 -18.33 -13.14 -5.04
C TYR A 455 -17.08 -12.34 -4.65
N LEU A 456 -16.87 -12.16 -3.35
CA LEU A 456 -15.61 -11.59 -2.85
C LEU A 456 -14.47 -12.60 -3.00
N GLY A 457 -14.80 -13.89 -3.08
CA GLY A 457 -13.93 -14.94 -3.57
C GLY A 457 -14.73 -16.13 -4.06
N ALA A 458 -14.12 -16.89 -4.98
CA ALA A 458 -14.69 -18.12 -5.52
C ALA A 458 -13.62 -19.20 -5.73
N SER A 459 -14.06 -20.44 -5.80
CA SER A 459 -13.30 -21.61 -6.26
C SER A 459 -13.54 -21.83 -7.76
N GLN A 460 -12.68 -21.26 -8.61
CA GLN A 460 -12.73 -21.46 -10.06
C GLN A 460 -12.04 -22.79 -10.44
N TRP A 461 -12.76 -23.72 -11.06
CA TRP A 461 -12.21 -25.05 -11.36
C TRP A 461 -11.52 -25.15 -12.72
N LEU A 462 -11.96 -24.36 -13.70
CA LEU A 462 -11.41 -24.29 -15.06
C LEU A 462 -11.23 -22.83 -15.47
N TRP A 463 -10.11 -22.52 -16.12
CA TRP A 463 -9.72 -21.14 -16.47
C TRP A 463 -9.70 -20.87 -17.98
N ASP A 464 -9.86 -21.90 -18.80
CA ASP A 464 -9.64 -21.82 -20.25
C ASP A 464 -10.55 -20.81 -20.96
N ASP A 465 -11.78 -20.63 -20.46
CA ASP A 465 -12.79 -19.73 -21.02
C ASP A 465 -13.00 -18.44 -20.18
N VAL A 466 -12.18 -18.23 -19.14
CA VAL A 466 -12.27 -17.03 -18.30
C VAL A 466 -11.62 -15.86 -19.02
N SER A 467 -12.43 -14.88 -19.42
CA SER A 467 -11.94 -13.65 -20.02
C SER A 467 -11.33 -12.73 -18.97
N PHE A 468 -10.00 -12.71 -18.89
CA PHE A 468 -9.28 -11.68 -18.17
C PHE A 468 -9.30 -10.39 -18.98
N SER A 469 -10.34 -9.61 -18.76
CA SER A 469 -10.24 -8.17 -19.04
C SER A 469 -9.34 -7.54 -17.96
N ASN A 470 -8.72 -6.39 -18.22
CA ASN A 470 -7.99 -5.64 -17.18
C ASN A 470 -8.91 -5.14 -16.03
N GLN A 471 -10.09 -5.71 -15.84
CA GLN A 471 -11.07 -5.37 -14.82
C GLN A 471 -10.72 -6.06 -13.49
N PRO A 472 -11.16 -5.50 -12.35
CA PRO A 472 -10.99 -6.14 -11.04
C PRO A 472 -11.94 -7.34 -10.80
N TYR A 473 -12.50 -7.94 -11.86
CA TYR A 473 -13.47 -9.02 -11.78
C TYR A 473 -13.55 -9.84 -13.07
N TYR A 474 -14.19 -11.00 -12.99
CA TYR A 474 -14.68 -11.78 -14.13
C TYR A 474 -16.13 -12.24 -13.91
N SER A 475 -16.81 -12.69 -14.97
CA SER A 475 -18.17 -13.22 -14.88
C SER A 475 -18.15 -14.71 -14.48
N PRO A 476 -18.98 -15.14 -13.51
CA PRO A 476 -19.03 -16.54 -13.10
C PRO A 476 -19.60 -17.43 -14.21
N ASP A 477 -19.14 -18.68 -14.25
CA ASP A 477 -19.52 -19.73 -15.20
C ASP A 477 -19.91 -21.03 -14.47
N GLU A 478 -20.18 -22.13 -15.20
CA GLU A 478 -20.48 -23.43 -14.58
C GLU A 478 -19.32 -24.00 -13.75
N ASN A 479 -18.11 -23.47 -13.89
CA ASN A 479 -16.90 -23.89 -13.18
C ASN A 479 -16.62 -23.02 -11.96
N THR A 480 -17.39 -21.96 -11.74
CA THR A 480 -17.34 -21.13 -10.55
C THR A 480 -18.12 -21.81 -9.42
N ASN A 481 -17.46 -22.03 -8.28
CA ASN A 481 -18.04 -22.60 -7.06
C ASN A 481 -17.61 -21.83 -5.82
N GLY A 482 -18.14 -22.20 -4.65
CA GLY A 482 -17.80 -21.59 -3.37
C GLY A 482 -18.73 -20.43 -3.03
N SER A 483 -19.43 -20.58 -1.91
CA SER A 483 -20.32 -19.57 -1.33
C SER A 483 -19.76 -18.97 -0.04
N PHE A 484 -18.47 -19.15 0.22
CA PHE A 484 -17.81 -18.79 1.48
C PHE A 484 -17.69 -17.28 1.73
N ALA A 485 -17.89 -16.44 0.71
CA ALA A 485 -17.88 -14.99 0.83
C ALA A 485 -18.61 -14.33 -0.36
N VAL A 486 -19.92 -14.09 -0.22
CA VAL A 486 -20.77 -13.57 -1.30
C VAL A 486 -21.68 -12.46 -0.80
N ILE A 487 -21.83 -11.41 -1.62
CA ILE A 487 -22.77 -10.32 -1.42
C ILE A 487 -23.96 -10.52 -2.34
N TYR A 488 -25.16 -10.38 -1.78
CA TYR A 488 -26.42 -10.55 -2.49
C TYR A 488 -27.24 -9.26 -2.37
N ARG A 489 -27.78 -8.79 -3.48
CA ARG A 489 -28.79 -7.71 -3.52
C ARG A 489 -30.19 -8.30 -3.35
N ASN A 490 -31.11 -7.52 -2.82
CA ASN A 490 -32.48 -7.99 -2.56
C ASN A 490 -33.25 -8.48 -3.79
N THR A 491 -32.84 -8.03 -4.97
CA THR A 491 -33.33 -8.45 -6.29
C THR A 491 -33.22 -9.96 -6.51
N VAL A 492 -32.24 -10.63 -5.87
CA VAL A 492 -32.02 -12.08 -6.04
C VAL A 492 -32.56 -12.94 -4.90
N PHE A 493 -33.00 -12.35 -3.78
CA PHE A 493 -33.32 -13.13 -2.58
C PHE A 493 -34.43 -14.18 -2.82
N GLN A 494 -35.52 -13.76 -3.48
CA GLN A 494 -36.63 -14.67 -3.75
C GLN A 494 -36.25 -15.76 -4.76
N GLU A 495 -35.55 -15.40 -5.84
CA GLU A 495 -35.09 -16.35 -6.85
C GLU A 495 -34.17 -17.42 -6.25
N ILE A 496 -33.22 -17.01 -5.40
CA ILE A 496 -32.33 -17.95 -4.70
C ILE A 496 -33.13 -18.82 -3.74
N LEU A 497 -34.05 -18.24 -2.97
CA LEU A 497 -34.88 -18.97 -2.03
C LEU A 497 -35.70 -20.06 -2.74
N ASP A 498 -36.40 -19.71 -3.82
CA ASP A 498 -37.21 -20.63 -4.63
C ASP A 498 -36.35 -21.80 -5.15
N LYS A 499 -35.12 -21.52 -5.60
CA LYS A 499 -34.17 -22.55 -6.05
C LYS A 499 -33.61 -23.41 -4.92
N ILE A 500 -33.47 -22.88 -3.70
CA ILE A 500 -33.11 -23.69 -2.53
C ILE A 500 -34.24 -24.66 -2.21
N GLU A 501 -35.51 -24.27 -2.34
CA GLU A 501 -36.66 -25.14 -2.03
C GLU A 501 -36.72 -26.40 -2.90
N GLU A 502 -36.11 -26.39 -4.08
CA GLU A 502 -35.96 -27.59 -4.92
C GLU A 502 -35.12 -28.68 -4.26
N MET A 503 -34.21 -28.33 -3.34
CA MET A 503 -33.29 -29.24 -2.65
C MET A 503 -32.59 -30.23 -3.59
N SER A 504 -32.22 -29.76 -4.79
CA SER A 504 -31.75 -30.61 -5.90
C SER A 504 -30.23 -30.78 -5.96
N ALA A 505 -29.45 -29.85 -5.41
CA ALA A 505 -27.99 -29.86 -5.38
C ALA A 505 -27.47 -29.00 -4.20
N PRO A 506 -26.20 -29.13 -3.78
CA PRO A 506 -25.58 -28.25 -2.79
C PRO A 506 -25.73 -26.76 -3.18
N PHE A 507 -25.74 -25.86 -2.20
CA PHE A 507 -26.08 -24.45 -2.43
C PHE A 507 -25.26 -23.79 -3.56
N ASP A 508 -23.94 -23.92 -3.52
CA ASP A 508 -23.00 -23.30 -4.46
C ASP A 508 -23.17 -23.86 -5.89
N ALA A 509 -23.19 -25.19 -6.05
CA ALA A 509 -23.36 -25.86 -7.34
C ALA A 509 -24.83 -25.94 -7.81
N GLY A 510 -25.77 -25.53 -6.97
CA GLY A 510 -27.21 -25.63 -7.16
C GLY A 510 -27.86 -24.25 -7.24
N ALA A 511 -28.52 -23.81 -6.16
CA ALA A 511 -29.33 -22.60 -6.14
C ALA A 511 -28.55 -21.34 -6.55
N LEU A 512 -27.32 -21.19 -6.06
CA LEU A 512 -26.46 -20.06 -6.40
C LEU A 512 -26.07 -20.09 -7.88
N ARG A 513 -25.48 -21.21 -8.34
CA ARG A 513 -25.09 -21.39 -9.75
C ARG A 513 -26.25 -21.16 -10.72
N LYS A 514 -27.42 -21.77 -10.47
CA LYS A 514 -28.61 -21.58 -11.31
C LYS A 514 -29.06 -20.12 -11.37
N THR A 515 -28.77 -19.32 -10.35
CA THR A 515 -29.10 -17.89 -10.31
C THR A 515 -28.11 -17.07 -11.12
N VAL A 516 -26.81 -17.27 -10.88
CA VAL A 516 -25.75 -16.52 -11.58
C VAL A 516 -25.60 -16.93 -13.05
N MET A 517 -26.03 -18.13 -13.44
CA MET A 517 -26.08 -18.56 -14.84
C MET A 517 -27.44 -18.28 -15.51
N GLY A 518 -28.42 -17.78 -14.76
CA GLY A 518 -29.78 -17.52 -15.22
C GLY A 518 -30.00 -16.04 -15.56
N GLU A 519 -31.10 -15.50 -15.03
CA GLU A 519 -31.52 -14.11 -15.22
C GLU A 519 -30.46 -13.08 -14.78
N PHE A 520 -29.61 -13.44 -13.82
CA PHE A 520 -28.63 -12.53 -13.20
C PHE A 520 -27.19 -12.70 -13.74
N SER A 521 -27.03 -13.34 -14.90
CA SER A 521 -25.70 -13.60 -15.48
C SER A 521 -24.93 -12.35 -15.85
N ASP A 522 -25.60 -11.31 -16.37
CA ASP A 522 -24.97 -10.05 -16.75
C ASP A 522 -24.69 -9.11 -15.54
N SER A 523 -25.16 -9.48 -14.34
CA SER A 523 -25.02 -8.70 -13.10
C SER A 523 -24.37 -9.49 -11.95
N SER A 524 -23.77 -10.65 -12.26
CA SER A 524 -23.03 -11.46 -11.30
C SER A 524 -21.53 -11.37 -11.60
N PHE A 525 -20.72 -11.11 -10.57
CA PHE A 525 -19.28 -10.91 -10.74
C PHE A 525 -18.47 -11.62 -9.66
N VAL A 526 -17.29 -12.11 -10.04
CA VAL A 526 -16.29 -12.63 -9.11
C VAL A 526 -15.11 -11.68 -9.07
N ALA A 527 -14.75 -11.21 -7.88
CA ALA A 527 -13.61 -10.33 -7.71
C ALA A 527 -12.30 -11.01 -8.16
N HIS A 528 -11.45 -10.28 -8.89
CA HIS A 528 -10.17 -10.78 -9.37
C HIS A 528 -9.06 -9.73 -9.24
N PRO A 529 -7.96 -10.03 -8.50
CA PRO A 529 -7.77 -11.21 -7.65
C PRO A 529 -8.85 -11.35 -6.57
N ASN A 530 -9.02 -12.56 -6.03
CA ASN A 530 -9.98 -12.80 -4.95
C ASN A 530 -9.65 -11.91 -3.74
N LEU A 531 -10.67 -11.27 -3.17
CA LEU A 531 -10.56 -10.42 -1.99
C LEU A 531 -10.63 -11.24 -0.70
N VAL A 532 -11.28 -12.39 -0.78
CA VAL A 532 -11.49 -13.35 0.30
C VAL A 532 -11.19 -14.76 -0.21
N ILE A 533 -10.58 -15.61 0.62
CA ILE A 533 -10.44 -17.06 0.35
C ILE A 533 -10.98 -17.85 1.53
N ALA A 534 -11.12 -19.17 1.37
CA ALA A 534 -11.43 -20.08 2.47
C ALA A 534 -10.17 -20.80 2.95
N ASN A 535 -10.10 -21.05 4.25
CA ASN A 535 -9.12 -21.97 4.84
C ASN A 535 -9.59 -23.42 4.68
N VAL A 536 -9.11 -24.09 3.63
CA VAL A 536 -9.55 -25.43 3.23
C VAL A 536 -8.89 -26.57 4.04
N GLU A 537 -7.93 -26.24 4.92
CA GLU A 537 -7.33 -27.21 5.85
C GLU A 537 -8.28 -27.51 7.01
N LYS A 538 -9.21 -26.60 7.33
CA LYS A 538 -10.20 -26.82 8.38
C LYS A 538 -11.27 -27.82 7.92
N THR A 539 -11.59 -28.76 8.80
CA THR A 539 -12.68 -29.71 8.56
C THR A 539 -14.03 -29.06 8.75
N GLY A 540 -14.94 -29.29 7.82
CA GLY A 540 -16.33 -28.83 7.87
C GLY A 540 -17.25 -29.86 7.23
N ILE A 541 -17.85 -29.51 6.08
CA ILE A 541 -18.67 -30.44 5.28
C ILE A 541 -17.80 -31.53 4.64
N ARG A 542 -16.53 -31.22 4.34
CA ARG A 542 -15.56 -32.10 3.69
C ARG A 542 -14.36 -32.37 4.60
N GLU A 543 -13.59 -33.39 4.23
CA GLU A 543 -12.28 -33.67 4.82
C GLU A 543 -11.29 -32.54 4.51
N SER A 544 -10.28 -32.40 5.36
CA SER A 544 -9.18 -31.43 5.21
C SER A 544 -8.48 -31.58 3.87
N ARG A 545 -8.06 -30.45 3.27
CA ARG A 545 -7.39 -30.38 1.98
C ARG A 545 -6.07 -29.65 2.08
N ASP A 546 -5.19 -29.89 1.12
CA ASP A 546 -3.95 -29.13 0.97
C ASP A 546 -4.25 -27.70 0.48
N GLN A 547 -4.00 -26.70 1.33
CA GLN A 547 -4.27 -25.30 1.00
C GLN A 547 -3.48 -24.85 -0.22
N ILE A 548 -2.23 -25.27 -0.39
CA ILE A 548 -1.35 -24.81 -1.48
C ILE A 548 -1.84 -25.35 -2.82
N GLU A 549 -2.16 -26.65 -2.89
CA GLU A 549 -2.67 -27.32 -4.09
C GLU A 549 -3.98 -26.67 -4.56
N PHE A 550 -4.94 -26.52 -3.65
CA PHE A 550 -6.25 -25.96 -3.98
C PHE A 550 -6.17 -24.48 -4.31
N SER A 551 -5.31 -23.71 -3.65
CA SER A 551 -5.10 -22.29 -3.98
C SER A 551 -4.55 -22.12 -5.39
N LYS A 552 -3.56 -22.92 -5.81
CA LYS A 552 -3.05 -22.93 -7.19
C LYS A 552 -4.15 -23.25 -8.20
N ARG A 553 -4.98 -24.25 -7.89
CA ARG A 553 -6.09 -24.66 -8.76
C ARG A 553 -7.12 -23.55 -8.92
N PHE A 554 -7.48 -22.89 -7.83
CA PHE A 554 -8.49 -21.84 -7.78
C PHE A 554 -7.95 -20.45 -8.09
N GLY A 555 -6.69 -20.32 -8.54
CA GLY A 555 -6.08 -19.03 -8.84
C GLY A 555 -5.95 -18.10 -7.64
N TRP A 556 -5.91 -18.65 -6.42
CA TRP A 556 -5.69 -17.88 -5.19
C TRP A 556 -4.19 -17.66 -5.01
N ASP A 557 -3.73 -16.44 -5.26
CA ASP A 557 -2.38 -16.06 -4.92
C ASP A 557 -2.26 -15.83 -3.41
N LEU A 558 -1.69 -16.82 -2.71
CA LEU A 558 -1.54 -16.81 -1.26
C LEU A 558 -0.66 -15.65 -0.75
N SER A 559 0.18 -15.03 -1.60
CA SER A 559 0.97 -13.87 -1.20
C SER A 559 0.10 -12.65 -0.87
N ASN A 560 -1.09 -12.57 -1.45
CA ASN A 560 -2.10 -11.53 -1.19
C ASN A 560 -2.80 -11.67 0.16
N PHE A 561 -2.63 -12.80 0.87
CA PHE A 561 -3.29 -13.08 2.14
C PHE A 561 -2.28 -13.08 3.29
N PRO A 562 -2.70 -12.76 4.53
CA PRO A 562 -1.75 -12.70 5.63
C PRO A 562 -1.22 -14.10 5.94
N ALA A 563 0.07 -14.20 6.19
CA ALA A 563 0.73 -15.48 6.36
C ALA A 563 0.22 -16.23 7.60
N TRP A 564 0.51 -17.53 7.62
CA TRP A 564 0.16 -18.42 8.73
C TRP A 564 -1.35 -18.53 9.02
N PHE A 565 -2.24 -18.06 8.14
CA PHE A 565 -3.68 -18.05 8.36
C PHE A 565 -4.28 -19.43 8.64
N THR A 566 -3.64 -20.49 8.17
CA THR A 566 -4.06 -21.86 8.47
C THR A 566 -3.73 -22.30 9.90
N LYS A 567 -2.77 -21.64 10.54
CA LYS A 567 -2.27 -21.92 11.90
C LYS A 567 -2.59 -20.82 12.91
N TRP A 568 -3.41 -19.83 12.54
CA TRP A 568 -3.74 -18.73 13.46
C TRP A 568 -4.39 -19.23 14.73
N ASN A 569 -3.94 -18.64 15.84
CA ASN A 569 -4.54 -18.80 17.15
C ASN A 569 -4.91 -17.42 17.72
N LEU A 570 -5.93 -17.39 18.58
CA LEU A 570 -6.29 -16.19 19.35
C LEU A 570 -5.36 -16.01 20.55
N GLU A 571 -4.79 -17.11 21.03
CA GLU A 571 -3.83 -17.13 22.11
C GLU A 571 -2.39 -17.20 21.57
N PRO A 572 -1.45 -16.48 22.19
CA PRO A 572 -0.03 -16.62 21.87
C PRO A 572 0.42 -18.10 21.96
N THR A 573 1.21 -18.53 20.98
CA THR A 573 1.65 -19.93 20.90
C THR A 573 3.15 -20.03 21.17
N ILE A 574 3.55 -20.86 22.13
CA ILE A 574 4.97 -21.19 22.36
C ILE A 574 5.42 -22.13 21.23
N MET A 575 6.33 -21.66 20.39
CA MET A 575 6.90 -22.43 19.28
C MET A 575 8.11 -23.25 19.72
N LEU A 576 8.94 -22.67 20.58
CA LEU A 576 10.15 -23.30 21.11
C LEU A 576 10.32 -22.90 22.57
N GLU A 577 10.69 -23.88 23.39
CA GLU A 577 11.21 -23.66 24.73
C GLU A 577 12.39 -24.60 24.92
N SER A 578 13.61 -24.05 24.90
CA SER A 578 14.82 -24.87 24.98
C SER A 578 15.04 -25.40 26.40
N GLU A 579 15.66 -26.57 26.49
CA GLU A 579 16.09 -27.12 27.78
C GLU A 579 17.32 -26.36 28.29
N HIS A 580 17.22 -25.77 29.47
CA HIS A 580 18.34 -25.22 30.21
C HIS A 580 17.95 -25.11 31.68
N GLU A 581 18.63 -25.87 32.56
CA GLU A 581 18.36 -25.80 33.99
C GLU A 581 19.12 -24.64 34.64
N PRO A 582 18.43 -23.67 35.27
CA PRO A 582 19.08 -22.54 35.90
C PRO A 582 19.85 -22.98 37.15
N ASN A 583 21.10 -22.52 37.29
CA ASN A 583 21.80 -22.55 38.58
C ASN A 583 21.18 -21.55 39.56
N LEU A 584 20.36 -22.03 40.49
CA LEU A 584 19.61 -21.18 41.44
C LEU A 584 20.46 -20.25 42.33
N ASN A 585 21.78 -20.47 42.40
CA ASN A 585 22.69 -19.61 43.17
C ASN A 585 23.30 -18.45 42.36
N SER A 586 23.03 -18.39 41.05
CA SER A 586 23.50 -17.32 40.16
C SER A 586 22.38 -16.28 39.95
N PRO A 587 22.70 -15.03 39.56
CA PRO A 587 21.67 -14.07 39.15
C PRO A 587 20.80 -14.64 38.03
N GLN A 588 19.50 -14.39 38.09
CA GLN A 588 18.50 -14.82 37.10
C GLN A 588 18.10 -13.62 36.23
N PHE A 589 18.60 -13.55 35.00
CA PHE A 589 18.31 -12.46 34.07
C PHE A 589 17.46 -12.94 32.91
N VAL A 590 16.43 -12.15 32.59
CA VAL A 590 15.58 -12.35 31.41
C VAL A 590 15.80 -11.18 30.48
N THR A 591 16.17 -11.45 29.23
CA THR A 591 16.09 -10.48 28.14
C THR A 591 14.92 -10.88 27.25
N ALA A 592 14.01 -9.94 26.97
CA ALA A 592 12.86 -10.20 26.13
C ALA A 592 12.80 -9.21 24.98
N VAL A 593 12.52 -9.70 23.78
CA VAL A 593 12.53 -8.91 22.55
C VAL A 593 11.28 -9.13 21.71
N THR A 594 10.73 -8.05 21.17
CA THR A 594 9.62 -8.06 20.23
C THR A 594 10.11 -7.84 18.79
N THR A 595 9.61 -8.63 17.83
CA THR A 595 10.04 -8.58 16.42
C THR A 595 8.92 -8.90 15.42
N ILE A 596 9.02 -8.39 14.20
CA ILE A 596 8.22 -8.83 13.03
C ILE A 596 8.97 -8.44 11.75
N ASP A 597 9.19 -9.38 10.82
CA ASP A 597 9.80 -9.16 9.49
C ASP A 597 11.11 -8.34 9.50
N ARG A 598 11.94 -8.55 10.55
CA ARG A 598 13.22 -7.88 10.75
C ARG A 598 14.32 -8.88 11.15
N LYS A 599 14.42 -10.00 10.43
CA LYS A 599 15.42 -11.04 10.67
C LYS A 599 16.82 -10.47 10.87
N GLU A 600 17.27 -9.58 9.99
CA GLU A 600 18.63 -9.02 10.07
C GLU A 600 18.87 -8.20 11.35
N TYR A 601 17.84 -7.50 11.84
CA TYR A 601 17.97 -6.71 13.06
C TYR A 601 18.02 -7.61 14.29
N LEU A 602 17.18 -8.64 14.30
CA LEU A 602 17.14 -9.62 15.36
C LEU A 602 18.43 -10.45 15.42
N GLU A 603 19.00 -10.85 14.28
CA GLU A 603 20.30 -11.53 14.21
C GLU A 603 21.40 -10.68 14.87
N GLN A 604 21.48 -9.40 14.52
CA GLN A 604 22.45 -8.48 15.12
C GLN A 604 22.18 -8.21 16.61
N PHE A 605 20.90 -8.12 17.01
CA PHE A 605 20.48 -8.02 18.40
C PHE A 605 21.00 -9.23 19.19
N ILE A 606 20.66 -10.46 18.77
CA ILE A 606 21.03 -11.70 19.45
C ILE A 606 22.55 -11.89 19.44
N HIS A 607 23.23 -11.58 18.33
CA HIS A 607 24.69 -11.63 18.24
C HIS A 607 25.37 -10.70 19.25
N SER A 608 24.97 -9.42 19.28
CA SER A 608 25.54 -8.44 20.20
C SER A 608 25.22 -8.75 21.66
N TRP A 609 23.99 -9.22 21.93
CA TRP A 609 23.55 -9.70 23.24
C TRP A 609 24.41 -10.87 23.73
N ASN A 610 24.54 -11.93 22.92
CA ASN A 610 25.27 -13.14 23.31
C ASN A 610 26.77 -12.85 23.55
N LYS A 611 27.34 -11.92 22.80
CA LYS A 611 28.75 -11.49 22.95
C LYS A 611 29.00 -10.69 24.24
N SER A 612 27.98 -9.99 24.75
CA SER A 612 28.13 -8.96 25.79
C SER A 612 27.50 -9.31 27.14
N ARG A 613 26.49 -10.20 27.17
CA ARG A 613 25.84 -10.64 28.41
C ARG A 613 26.83 -11.29 29.37
N ASP A 614 26.50 -11.26 30.65
CA ASP A 614 27.20 -11.98 31.68
C ASP A 614 26.88 -13.48 31.59
N LYS A 615 27.91 -14.27 31.23
CA LYS A 615 27.83 -15.74 31.16
C LYS A 615 27.87 -16.42 32.53
N SER A 616 28.12 -15.68 33.61
CA SER A 616 28.07 -16.20 34.97
C SER A 616 26.67 -16.14 35.60
N ALA A 617 25.76 -15.35 35.01
CA ALA A 617 24.34 -15.34 35.34
C ALA A 617 23.59 -16.40 34.53
N ASN A 618 22.45 -16.86 35.06
CA ASN A 618 21.52 -17.63 34.24
C ASN A 618 20.74 -16.67 33.36
N GLN A 619 20.85 -16.87 32.06
CA GLN A 619 20.28 -15.99 31.06
C GLN A 619 19.12 -16.71 30.38
N MET A 620 18.00 -16.01 30.23
CA MET A 620 16.88 -16.42 29.42
C MET A 620 16.63 -15.36 28.36
N LEU A 621 16.55 -15.77 27.09
CA LEU A 621 16.12 -14.95 25.98
C LEU A 621 14.69 -15.35 25.59
N ILE A 622 13.76 -14.41 25.66
CA ILE A 622 12.40 -14.57 25.16
C ILE A 622 12.26 -13.75 23.88
N VAL A 623 11.95 -14.40 22.77
CA VAL A 623 11.63 -13.73 21.51
C VAL A 623 10.13 -13.87 21.28
N ALA A 624 9.42 -12.75 21.34
CA ALA A 624 8.03 -12.69 20.90
C ALA A 624 8.00 -12.18 19.45
N ASP A 625 7.43 -12.97 18.56
CA ASP A 625 7.33 -12.71 17.12
C ASP A 625 5.85 -12.54 16.73
N ASP A 626 5.52 -11.54 15.91
CA ASP A 626 4.12 -11.21 15.54
C ASP A 626 3.70 -11.84 14.20
N GLY A 627 4.31 -12.97 13.84
CA GLY A 627 3.99 -13.76 12.66
C GLY A 627 4.87 -13.44 11.45
N SER A 628 6.18 -13.31 11.66
CA SER A 628 7.15 -13.01 10.61
C SER A 628 7.11 -14.01 9.44
N THR A 629 7.50 -13.51 8.28
CA THR A 629 7.43 -14.17 6.97
C THR A 629 8.75 -14.12 6.20
N ASP A 630 9.72 -13.38 6.72
CA ASP A 630 11.07 -13.21 6.16
C ASP A 630 12.06 -14.33 6.55
N GLY A 631 11.56 -15.46 7.07
CA GLY A 631 12.38 -16.56 7.56
C GLY A 631 12.88 -16.40 9.00
N THR A 632 12.39 -15.39 9.74
CA THR A 632 12.76 -15.17 11.15
C THR A 632 12.40 -16.37 12.04
N LEU A 633 11.19 -16.92 11.90
CA LEU A 633 10.71 -17.99 12.77
C LEU A 633 11.44 -19.32 12.53
N GLU A 634 11.71 -19.65 11.27
CA GLU A 634 12.51 -20.80 10.86
C GLU A 634 13.92 -20.70 11.42
N TRP A 635 14.55 -19.52 11.29
CA TRP A 635 15.88 -19.29 11.83
C TRP A 635 15.92 -19.46 13.35
N LEU A 636 14.96 -18.87 14.08
CA LEU A 636 14.89 -18.97 15.54
C LEU A 636 14.67 -20.41 16.04
N CYS A 637 13.84 -21.18 15.34
CA CYS A 637 13.45 -22.52 15.79
C CYS A 637 14.44 -23.61 15.36
N ASP A 638 15.01 -23.49 14.15
CA ASP A 638 15.73 -24.59 13.49
C ASP A 638 17.23 -24.33 13.29
N GLU A 639 17.66 -23.06 13.22
CA GLU A 639 19.03 -22.70 12.84
C GLU A 639 19.85 -22.05 13.96
N LEU A 640 19.21 -21.34 14.90
CA LEU A 640 19.90 -20.61 15.95
C LEU A 640 20.54 -21.55 16.97
N GLU A 641 21.87 -21.53 17.05
CA GLU A 641 22.63 -22.29 18.04
C GLU A 641 22.48 -21.68 19.45
N ILE A 642 22.10 -22.52 20.41
CA ILE A 642 21.86 -22.13 21.81
C ILE A 642 23.02 -22.66 22.68
N GLU A 643 23.77 -21.78 23.33
CA GLU A 643 25.05 -22.17 23.94
C GLU A 643 25.23 -22.04 25.46
N ASP A 644 24.31 -21.53 26.27
CA ASP A 644 24.51 -21.32 27.73
C ASP A 644 23.44 -20.34 28.24
N TYR A 645 22.23 -20.51 27.72
CA TYR A 645 21.05 -19.72 28.05
C TYR A 645 19.79 -20.49 27.65
N LYS A 646 18.65 -20.13 28.23
CA LYS A 646 17.33 -20.63 27.81
C LYS A 646 16.75 -19.76 26.70
N LEU A 647 16.28 -20.35 25.61
CA LEU A 647 15.55 -19.66 24.54
C LEU A 647 14.07 -20.02 24.61
N VAL A 648 13.21 -19.00 24.51
CA VAL A 648 11.76 -19.14 24.38
C VAL A 648 11.30 -18.34 23.17
N VAL A 649 10.54 -18.96 22.28
CA VAL A 649 9.97 -18.30 21.09
C VAL A 649 8.44 -18.35 21.18
N ILE A 650 7.81 -17.17 21.20
CA ILE A 650 6.36 -17.00 21.30
C ILE A 650 5.84 -16.35 20.02
N ARG A 651 4.85 -16.96 19.36
CA ARG A 651 4.20 -16.42 18.16
C ARG A 651 2.84 -15.79 18.48
N ASN A 652 2.60 -14.59 17.96
CA ASN A 652 1.41 -13.78 18.22
C ASN A 652 0.50 -13.54 16.99
N ASP A 653 0.86 -14.04 15.79
CA ASP A 653 -0.03 -14.07 14.62
C ASP A 653 -0.68 -12.71 14.25
N SER A 654 0.07 -11.59 14.25
CA SER A 654 -0.41 -10.24 13.93
C SER A 654 -1.40 -9.63 14.95
N LEU A 655 -1.21 -9.92 16.23
CA LEU A 655 -1.99 -9.31 17.32
C LEU A 655 -1.47 -7.92 17.73
N GLY A 656 -0.33 -7.48 17.18
CA GLY A 656 0.22 -6.14 17.41
C GLY A 656 1.11 -6.04 18.65
N ILE A 657 1.81 -4.90 18.77
CA ILE A 657 2.93 -4.75 19.72
C ILE A 657 2.51 -4.87 21.19
N ALA A 658 1.31 -4.39 21.55
CA ALA A 658 0.81 -4.48 22.91
C ALA A 658 0.55 -5.96 23.30
N ARG A 659 -0.12 -6.73 22.43
CA ARG A 659 -0.33 -8.17 22.65
C ARG A 659 0.98 -8.95 22.68
N GLN A 660 1.90 -8.63 21.77
CA GLN A 660 3.21 -9.27 21.72
C GLN A 660 3.99 -9.07 23.02
N THR A 661 4.01 -7.83 23.54
CA THR A 661 4.61 -7.50 24.83
C THR A 661 3.90 -8.20 25.98
N ASN A 662 2.58 -8.26 25.92
CA ASN A 662 1.73 -8.94 26.88
C ASN A 662 1.96 -10.46 26.92
N SER A 663 2.26 -11.09 25.79
CA SER A 663 2.62 -12.52 25.74
C SER A 663 3.92 -12.81 26.50
N ILE A 664 4.89 -11.89 26.44
CA ILE A 664 6.13 -11.96 27.24
C ILE A 664 5.78 -11.84 28.73
N ILE A 665 5.00 -10.83 29.10
CA ILE A 665 4.62 -10.57 30.50
C ILE A 665 3.86 -11.77 31.08
N ASP A 666 2.95 -12.36 30.32
CA ASP A 666 2.18 -13.54 30.74
C ASP A 666 3.10 -14.75 30.94
N TYR A 667 4.02 -15.01 30.01
CA TYR A 667 4.98 -16.10 30.16
C TYR A 667 5.88 -15.90 31.40
N ILE A 668 6.43 -14.69 31.59
CA ILE A 668 7.26 -14.35 32.76
C ILE A 668 6.48 -14.53 34.07
N SER A 669 5.21 -14.11 34.10
CA SER A 669 4.35 -14.21 35.30
C SER A 669 4.08 -15.65 35.73
N ASN A 670 4.25 -16.61 34.82
CA ASN A 670 4.03 -18.04 35.06
C ASN A 670 5.34 -18.84 35.21
N LEU A 671 6.50 -18.19 35.26
CA LEU A 671 7.78 -18.87 35.48
C LEU A 671 7.84 -19.54 36.86
N HIS A 672 8.47 -20.71 36.91
CA HIS A 672 8.72 -21.44 38.16
C HIS A 672 9.79 -20.79 39.06
N PHE A 673 10.53 -19.81 38.56
CA PHE A 673 11.51 -19.01 39.31
C PHE A 673 11.20 -17.52 39.16
N ARG A 674 11.75 -16.69 40.05
CA ARG A 674 11.61 -15.23 39.97
C ARG A 674 12.90 -14.60 39.42
N PRO A 675 12.87 -13.99 38.23
CA PRO A 675 14.00 -13.20 37.72
C PRO A 675 14.40 -12.06 38.66
N ASP A 676 15.70 -11.79 38.77
CA ASP A 676 16.25 -10.64 39.48
C ASP A 676 16.10 -9.35 38.66
N ALA A 677 16.24 -9.45 37.33
CA ALA A 677 16.04 -8.35 36.40
C ALA A 677 15.46 -8.86 35.08
N ILE A 678 14.55 -8.09 34.51
CA ILE A 678 13.95 -8.33 33.19
C ILE A 678 14.30 -7.13 32.31
N PHE A 679 14.85 -7.38 31.13
CA PHE A 679 15.24 -6.37 30.15
C PHE A 679 14.31 -6.48 28.94
N MET A 680 13.36 -5.57 28.82
CA MET A 680 12.43 -5.49 27.69
C MET A 680 13.07 -4.67 26.57
N CYS A 681 13.09 -5.23 25.36
CA CYS A 681 13.82 -4.66 24.23
C CYS A 681 12.99 -4.67 22.93
N ASN A 682 13.24 -3.70 22.06
CA ASN A 682 13.00 -3.86 20.63
C ASN A 682 14.19 -4.57 19.96
N ASP A 683 13.97 -5.18 18.79
CA ASP A 683 15.00 -5.83 17.97
C ASP A 683 16.06 -4.87 17.37
N ASP A 684 15.85 -3.56 17.45
CA ASP A 684 16.77 -2.53 16.97
C ASP A 684 17.79 -2.07 18.03
N ILE A 685 17.77 -2.68 19.22
CA ILE A 685 18.79 -2.49 20.27
C ILE A 685 20.08 -3.23 19.91
N ARG A 686 21.22 -2.64 20.28
CA ARG A 686 22.56 -3.24 20.15
C ARG A 686 23.30 -3.17 21.47
N PHE A 687 23.89 -4.29 21.89
CA PHE A 687 24.66 -4.34 23.13
C PHE A 687 26.14 -4.13 22.84
N LEU A 688 26.67 -2.98 23.27
CA LEU A 688 27.98 -2.48 22.86
C LEU A 688 29.12 -2.97 23.74
N LYS A 689 28.85 -3.21 25.03
CA LYS A 689 29.89 -3.50 26.03
C LYS A 689 29.45 -4.56 27.04
N LYS A 690 30.41 -5.38 27.47
CA LYS A 690 30.20 -6.41 28.51
C LYS A 690 29.80 -5.79 29.85
N GLY A 691 28.91 -6.47 30.57
CA GLY A 691 28.45 -6.06 31.90
C GLY A 691 27.35 -5.01 31.90
N TRP A 692 26.70 -4.77 30.76
CA TRP A 692 25.53 -3.89 30.66
C TRP A 692 24.39 -4.38 31.58
N ASP A 693 24.13 -5.69 31.56
CA ASP A 693 23.09 -6.37 32.33
C ASP A 693 23.32 -6.25 33.85
N ASN A 694 24.54 -6.53 34.30
CA ASN A 694 24.95 -6.32 35.68
C ASN A 694 24.86 -4.85 36.12
N SER A 695 25.15 -3.91 35.21
CA SER A 695 25.06 -2.48 35.50
C SER A 695 23.62 -2.05 35.74
N TYR A 696 22.69 -2.46 34.87
CA TYR A 696 21.25 -2.21 35.07
C TYR A 696 20.71 -2.91 36.32
N SER A 697 21.03 -4.20 36.53
CA SER A 697 20.59 -4.95 37.71
C SER A 697 21.07 -4.30 39.03
N ARG A 698 22.34 -3.89 39.07
CA ARG A 698 22.89 -3.13 40.20
C ARG A 698 22.16 -1.80 40.39
N ALA A 699 21.93 -1.05 39.31
CA ALA A 699 21.27 0.24 39.38
C ALA A 699 19.84 0.13 39.90
N MET A 700 19.07 -0.88 39.45
CA MET A 700 17.74 -1.20 39.97
C MET A 700 17.80 -1.48 41.48
N SER A 701 18.70 -2.38 41.89
CA SER A 701 18.86 -2.75 43.31
C SER A 701 19.27 -1.57 44.20
N LYS A 702 20.17 -0.70 43.73
CA LYS A 702 20.70 0.43 44.52
C LYS A 702 19.76 1.62 44.59
N SER A 703 19.04 1.91 43.51
CA SER A 703 18.11 3.04 43.44
C SER A 703 16.71 2.71 43.95
N GLY A 704 16.32 1.44 43.95
CA GLY A 704 14.95 1.00 44.18
C GLY A 704 14.01 1.28 43.00
N TYR A 705 14.52 1.69 41.84
CA TYR A 705 13.74 1.83 40.62
C TYR A 705 13.72 0.52 39.84
N ASP A 706 12.55 -0.11 39.75
CA ASP A 706 12.33 -1.32 38.96
C ASP A 706 12.29 -1.03 37.44
N HIS A 707 12.00 0.22 37.04
CA HIS A 707 11.70 0.59 35.65
C HIS A 707 12.63 1.67 35.10
N LEU A 708 13.92 1.36 34.94
CA LEU A 708 14.88 2.22 34.25
C LEU A 708 14.59 2.20 32.75
N VAL A 709 14.62 3.37 32.09
CA VAL A 709 14.21 3.51 30.68
C VAL A 709 15.31 4.17 29.87
N TYR A 710 15.79 3.46 28.84
CA TYR A 710 16.88 3.94 28.00
C TYR A 710 16.51 5.17 27.18
N PHE A 711 17.45 6.11 27.05
CA PHE A 711 17.34 7.29 26.20
C PHE A 711 18.57 7.49 25.33
N ASN A 712 18.36 7.66 24.02
CA ASN A 712 19.42 7.94 23.06
C ASN A 712 19.30 9.38 22.49
N PRO A 713 20.23 10.30 22.85
CA PRO A 713 20.18 11.69 22.41
C PRO A 713 20.37 11.87 20.90
N ASN A 714 20.95 10.90 20.19
CA ASN A 714 21.09 10.96 18.73
C ASN A 714 19.77 10.60 18.01
N TRP A 715 18.81 10.02 18.72
CA TRP A 715 17.49 9.67 18.17
C TRP A 715 16.41 10.67 18.50
N LYS A 716 16.46 11.28 19.69
CA LYS A 716 15.54 12.32 20.15
C LYS A 716 16.32 13.32 20.98
N GLU A 717 16.06 14.60 20.75
CA GLU A 717 16.66 15.68 21.55
C GLU A 717 16.29 15.53 23.03
N PRO A 718 17.26 15.61 23.96
CA PRO A 718 16.97 15.56 25.40
C PRO A 718 16.19 16.80 25.83
N SER A 719 15.21 16.64 26.72
CA SER A 719 14.47 17.77 27.31
C SER A 719 15.20 18.40 28.50
N HIS A 720 16.06 17.63 29.17
CA HIS A 720 16.85 18.06 30.33
C HIS A 720 18.05 17.12 30.55
N SER A 721 18.84 17.37 31.60
CA SER A 721 19.91 16.49 32.05
C SER A 721 20.05 16.59 33.56
N GLU A 722 19.48 15.64 34.29
CA GLU A 722 19.42 15.67 35.76
C GLU A 722 19.89 14.35 36.38
N GLU A 723 20.65 14.42 37.47
CA GLU A 723 21.08 13.24 38.23
C GLU A 723 19.99 12.78 39.21
N SER A 724 19.90 11.48 39.48
CA SER A 724 18.90 10.98 40.44
C SER A 724 19.31 11.26 41.89
N PRO A 725 18.36 11.73 42.74
CA PRO A 725 18.61 11.83 44.17
C PRO A 725 18.68 10.46 44.87
N ARG A 726 18.18 9.37 44.24
CA ARG A 726 18.18 8.02 44.83
C ARG A 726 19.52 7.30 44.62
N PHE A 727 20.18 7.53 43.48
CA PHE A 727 21.44 6.88 43.14
C PHE A 727 22.21 7.71 42.11
N SER A 728 23.44 8.12 42.44
CA SER A 728 24.23 9.05 41.62
C SER A 728 24.70 8.50 40.27
N GLU A 729 24.58 7.19 40.03
CA GLU A 729 24.88 6.59 38.72
C GLU A 729 23.64 6.57 37.80
N LEU A 730 22.57 7.29 38.14
CA LEU A 730 21.39 7.47 37.27
C LEU A 730 21.30 8.89 36.72
N GLN A 731 20.88 8.99 35.47
CA GLN A 731 20.69 10.25 34.76
C GLN A 731 19.34 10.26 34.04
N SER A 732 18.65 11.39 34.07
CA SER A 732 17.43 11.62 33.31
C SER A 732 17.69 12.59 32.17
N SER A 733 17.20 12.22 30.98
CA SER A 733 17.27 13.06 29.77
C SER A 733 15.90 13.45 29.21
N CYS A 734 14.82 12.85 29.73
CA CYS A 734 13.46 13.04 29.24
C CYS A 734 12.40 12.86 30.35
N THR A 735 11.18 13.30 30.08
CA THR A 735 10.01 13.00 30.92
C THR A 735 9.45 11.62 30.60
N ALA A 736 8.62 11.04 31.49
CA ALA A 736 7.93 9.79 31.21
C ALA A 736 7.02 9.87 29.96
N ARG A 737 6.50 11.05 29.62
CA ARG A 737 5.71 11.27 28.40
C ARG A 737 6.55 11.18 27.13
N ASP A 738 7.85 11.43 27.28
CA ASP A 738 8.82 11.48 26.20
C ASP A 738 9.63 10.20 26.05
N ALA A 739 9.29 9.15 26.81
CA ALA A 739 9.95 7.85 26.77
C ALA A 739 10.02 7.28 25.35
N MET A 740 11.17 6.71 24.99
CA MET A 740 11.36 6.07 23.67
C MET A 740 10.76 4.65 23.60
N GLY A 741 10.66 3.96 24.74
CA GLY A 741 10.06 2.63 24.84
C GLY A 741 10.82 1.50 24.14
N CYS A 742 12.08 1.70 23.72
CA CYS A 742 12.88 0.71 23.00
C CYS A 742 13.72 -0.22 23.89
N PHE A 743 14.06 0.23 25.10
CA PHE A 743 14.68 -0.58 26.14
C PHE A 743 14.25 -0.10 27.52
N TYR A 744 13.80 -1.02 28.38
CA TYR A 744 13.48 -0.70 29.77
C TYR A 744 13.56 -1.93 30.68
N THR A 745 13.71 -1.69 31.98
CA THR A 745 13.78 -2.77 32.97
C THR A 745 12.44 -3.04 33.63
N LEU A 746 12.25 -4.26 34.14
CA LEU A 746 11.13 -4.67 34.99
C LEU A 746 11.60 -5.64 36.08
N THR A 747 10.78 -5.80 37.11
CA THR A 747 10.86 -6.92 38.08
C THR A 747 9.52 -7.65 38.15
N PRO A 748 9.49 -8.93 38.58
CA PRO A 748 8.22 -9.65 38.78
C PRO A 748 7.26 -8.91 39.71
N SER A 749 7.78 -8.26 40.76
CA SER A 749 6.95 -7.47 41.69
C SER A 749 6.36 -6.22 41.04
N LEU A 750 7.07 -5.59 40.10
CA LEU A 750 6.50 -4.49 39.34
C LEU A 750 5.41 -4.98 38.39
N ILE A 751 5.62 -6.10 37.70
CA ILE A 751 4.61 -6.71 36.81
C ILE A 751 3.32 -7.01 37.58
N GLU A 752 3.41 -7.60 38.77
CA GLU A 752 2.24 -7.89 39.62
C GLU A 752 1.43 -6.63 39.97
N ARG A 753 2.08 -5.46 40.07
CA ARG A 753 1.44 -4.18 40.43
C ARG A 753 0.99 -3.36 39.21
N LEU A 754 1.65 -3.53 38.05
CA LEU A 754 1.29 -2.86 36.79
C LEU A 754 0.28 -3.63 35.96
N GLY A 755 0.35 -4.96 36.02
CA GLY A 755 -0.31 -5.84 35.08
C GLY A 755 0.22 -5.62 33.65
N PHE A 756 -0.71 -5.58 32.70
CA PHE A 756 -0.45 -5.70 31.27
C PHE A 756 -0.44 -4.35 30.54
N PHE A 757 -0.11 -4.36 29.25
CA PHE A 757 -0.36 -3.27 28.32
C PHE A 757 -1.85 -3.20 28.00
N ASP A 758 -2.39 -1.98 27.89
CA ASP A 758 -3.79 -1.76 27.52
C ASP A 758 -3.96 -1.80 26.00
N GLU A 759 -4.49 -2.92 25.52
CA GLU A 759 -4.70 -3.16 24.09
C GLU A 759 -5.92 -2.43 23.54
N ASP A 760 -6.93 -2.19 24.38
CA ASP A 760 -8.19 -1.56 24.00
C ASP A 760 -7.97 -0.06 23.75
N SER A 761 -7.23 0.60 24.64
CA SER A 761 -6.94 2.03 24.55
C SER A 761 -5.83 2.34 23.54
N PHE A 762 -4.91 1.40 23.31
CA PHE A 762 -3.75 1.57 22.42
C PHE A 762 -3.66 0.48 21.34
N PRO A 763 -4.68 0.37 20.47
CA PRO A 763 -4.73 -0.68 19.46
C PRO A 763 -3.63 -0.50 18.42
N VAL A 764 -3.17 -1.65 17.90
CA VAL A 764 -2.18 -1.78 16.81
C VAL A 764 -0.77 -1.28 17.18
N ARG A 765 -0.61 0.03 17.41
CA ARG A 765 0.67 0.68 17.75
C ARG A 765 0.50 2.09 18.34
N GLY A 766 1.54 2.53 19.06
CA GLY A 766 1.73 3.91 19.53
C GLY A 766 1.23 4.17 20.96
N HIS A 767 1.97 4.97 21.72
CA HIS A 767 1.72 5.41 23.10
C HIS A 767 1.51 4.32 24.19
N SER A 768 1.37 3.04 23.83
CA SER A 768 1.20 1.95 24.80
C SER A 768 2.40 1.82 25.76
N HIS A 769 3.64 2.01 25.27
CA HIS A 769 4.84 2.08 26.11
C HIS A 769 4.82 3.31 27.03
N VAL A 770 4.29 4.45 26.56
CA VAL A 770 4.16 5.66 27.37
C VAL A 770 3.15 5.44 28.50
N ASP A 771 2.00 4.82 28.23
CA ASP A 771 1.04 4.42 29.27
C ASP A 771 1.70 3.51 30.30
N TYR A 772 2.40 2.47 29.84
CA TYR A 772 3.08 1.53 30.73
C TYR A 772 4.12 2.23 31.63
N THR A 773 4.96 3.10 31.06
CA THR A 773 5.96 3.88 31.80
C THR A 773 5.31 4.88 32.76
N LEU A 774 4.24 5.58 32.37
CA LEU A 774 3.52 6.49 33.26
C LEU A 774 2.92 5.74 34.46
N ARG A 775 2.33 4.56 34.22
CA ARG A 775 1.83 3.70 35.29
C ARG A 775 2.95 3.22 36.22
N ALA A 776 4.12 2.87 35.68
CA ALA A 776 5.30 2.53 36.47
C ALA A 776 5.76 3.70 37.35
N CYS A 777 5.80 4.91 36.81
CA CYS A 777 6.17 6.11 37.57
C CYS A 777 5.17 6.41 38.69
N ARG A 778 3.86 6.21 38.46
CA ARG A 778 2.82 6.36 39.49
C ARG A 778 2.96 5.36 40.64
N LEU A 779 3.66 4.24 40.42
CA LEU A 779 4.01 3.25 41.44
C LEU A 779 5.41 3.48 42.04
N GLU A 780 6.00 4.65 41.80
CA GLU A 780 7.34 5.05 42.25
C GLU A 780 8.49 4.16 41.73
N ALA A 781 8.23 3.38 40.66
CA ALA A 781 9.21 2.53 40.00
C ALA A 781 10.15 3.30 39.04
N ASN A 782 9.80 4.56 38.74
CA ASN A 782 10.64 5.61 38.18
C ASN A 782 9.95 6.97 38.48
N ASP A 783 10.43 8.08 37.92
CA ASP A 783 9.88 9.43 38.09
C ASP A 783 9.23 9.95 36.81
N THR A 784 8.08 10.62 36.94
CA THR A 784 7.33 11.14 35.79
C THR A 784 8.00 12.34 35.13
N GLN A 785 8.63 13.22 35.89
CA GLN A 785 9.30 14.43 35.39
C GLN A 785 10.74 14.12 34.97
N TYR A 786 11.42 13.26 35.74
CA TYR A 786 12.82 12.90 35.54
C TYR A 786 12.94 11.41 35.27
N LEU A 787 12.53 10.94 34.09
CA LEU A 787 12.61 9.53 33.75
C LEU A 787 14.08 9.09 33.71
N TYR A 788 14.47 8.21 34.63
CA TYR A 788 15.87 7.84 34.83
C TYR A 788 16.30 6.61 34.02
N ASP A 789 17.54 6.70 33.53
CA ASP A 789 18.37 5.66 32.95
C ASP A 789 19.70 5.58 33.74
N ILE A 790 20.53 4.56 33.48
CA ILE A 790 21.91 4.54 34.00
C ILE A 790 22.79 5.57 33.28
N SER A 791 23.67 6.20 34.04
CA SER A 791 24.64 7.16 33.51
C SER A 791 25.60 6.47 32.55
N GLY A 792 25.79 7.04 31.36
CA GLY A 792 26.61 6.43 30.31
C GLY A 792 25.98 5.22 29.64
N SER A 793 24.66 5.02 29.73
CA SER A 793 23.94 3.92 29.07
C SER A 793 24.27 3.78 27.58
N ASN A 794 24.46 4.90 26.88
CA ASN A 794 24.83 4.95 25.46
C ASN A 794 26.23 4.38 25.14
N GLU A 795 27.06 4.10 26.15
CA GLU A 795 28.32 3.35 26.00
C GLU A 795 28.14 1.84 26.19
N LEU A 796 27.03 1.43 26.81
CA LEU A 796 26.71 0.05 27.16
C LEU A 796 25.76 -0.57 26.13
N ILE A 797 24.73 0.18 25.75
CA ILE A 797 23.74 -0.18 24.76
C ILE A 797 23.58 0.96 23.75
N GLY A 798 23.20 0.61 22.53
CA GLY A 798 22.87 1.53 21.45
C GLY A 798 21.63 1.05 20.71
N MET A 799 21.28 1.75 19.65
CA MET A 799 20.20 1.37 18.76
C MET A 799 20.57 1.64 17.31
N MET A 800 19.95 0.92 16.37
CA MET A 800 20.09 1.20 14.93
C MET A 800 19.78 2.67 14.67
N MET A 801 20.60 3.37 13.89
CA MET A 801 20.41 4.80 13.61
C MET A 801 19.38 5.03 12.51
N ARG A 802 18.90 6.28 12.37
CA ARG A 802 17.84 6.64 11.42
C ARG A 802 18.20 6.37 9.96
N ASP A 803 19.47 6.51 9.61
CA ASP A 803 19.97 6.24 8.26
C ASP A 803 19.96 4.73 8.01
N GLY A 804 19.18 4.28 7.01
CA GLY A 804 18.98 2.87 6.71
C GLY A 804 18.07 2.13 7.71
N TYR A 805 17.23 2.86 8.46
CA TYR A 805 16.28 2.24 9.40
C TYR A 805 15.14 1.52 8.69
N LYS A 806 15.15 0.19 8.71
CA LYS A 806 14.10 -0.69 8.17
C LYS A 806 12.88 -0.63 9.09
N ARG A 807 11.84 0.06 8.63
CA ARG A 807 10.55 0.08 9.32
C ARG A 807 9.79 -1.22 9.04
N THR A 808 9.10 -1.71 10.06
CA THR A 808 8.08 -2.74 9.86
C THR A 808 6.87 -2.12 9.18
N HIS A 809 6.56 -2.61 7.99
CA HIS A 809 5.41 -2.19 7.20
C HIS A 809 4.32 -3.25 7.27
N ARG A 810 3.60 -3.29 8.40
CA ARG A 810 2.24 -3.85 8.36
C ARG A 810 1.34 -2.82 7.69
N THR A 811 0.80 -3.19 6.53
CA THR A 811 -0.32 -2.47 5.92
C THR A 811 -1.47 -2.40 6.91
N LEU A 812 -1.80 -1.18 7.34
CA LEU A 812 -2.98 -0.93 8.16
C LEU A 812 -4.18 -0.81 7.24
N SER A 813 -5.29 -1.43 7.62
CA SER A 813 -6.58 -1.11 7.02
C SER A 813 -6.93 0.37 7.23
N VAL A 814 -7.88 0.89 6.47
CA VAL A 814 -8.43 2.24 6.64
C VAL A 814 -8.98 2.41 8.05
N TRP A 815 -9.64 1.39 8.59
CA TRP A 815 -10.16 1.39 9.96
C TRP A 815 -9.04 1.42 11.00
N GLU A 816 -8.05 0.51 10.90
CA GLU A 816 -6.88 0.47 11.79
C GLU A 816 -6.13 1.80 11.79
N ARG A 817 -5.98 2.45 10.61
CA ARG A 817 -5.41 3.80 10.52
C ARG A 817 -6.28 4.82 11.27
N LYS A 818 -7.60 4.83 11.06
CA LYS A 818 -8.52 5.77 11.73
C LYS A 818 -8.43 5.63 13.25
N ILE A 819 -8.54 4.42 13.78
CA ILE A 819 -8.49 4.19 15.24
C ILE A 819 -7.09 4.37 15.84
N SER A 820 -6.03 4.52 15.03
CA SER A 820 -4.67 4.72 15.53
C SER A 820 -4.11 6.13 15.32
N THR A 821 -4.63 6.88 14.35
CA THR A 821 -4.03 8.16 13.92
C THR A 821 -5.00 9.31 13.73
N SER A 822 -6.32 9.10 13.89
CA SER A 822 -7.27 10.22 13.87
C SER A 822 -7.06 11.15 15.06
N ASP A 823 -7.37 12.44 14.89
CA ASP A 823 -7.28 13.42 15.98
C ASP A 823 -8.12 13.01 17.19
N GLU A 824 -9.30 12.42 16.96
CA GLU A 824 -10.16 11.88 18.00
C GLU A 824 -9.51 10.70 18.74
N SER A 825 -8.92 9.75 18.02
CA SER A 825 -8.21 8.63 18.65
C SER A 825 -6.99 9.11 19.45
N LEU A 826 -6.22 10.05 18.90
CA LEU A 826 -5.08 10.65 19.59
C LEU A 826 -5.51 11.39 20.85
N ALA A 827 -6.63 12.12 20.81
CA ALA A 827 -7.21 12.79 21.98
C ALA A 827 -7.72 11.79 23.03
N ASN A 828 -8.35 10.70 22.60
CA ASN A 828 -8.80 9.64 23.51
C ASN A 828 -7.60 8.97 24.20
N ARG A 829 -6.56 8.61 23.45
CA ARG A 829 -5.29 8.08 24.00
C ARG A 829 -4.68 9.06 25.00
N GLU A 830 -4.63 10.33 24.66
CA GLU A 830 -4.13 11.38 25.54
C GLU A 830 -4.94 11.46 26.84
N SER A 831 -6.26 11.33 26.78
CA SER A 831 -7.11 11.29 27.99
C SER A 831 -6.82 10.08 28.89
N VAL A 832 -6.54 8.92 28.30
CA VAL A 832 -6.13 7.71 29.04
C VAL A 832 -4.78 7.93 29.72
N LEU A 833 -3.79 8.47 29.00
CA LEU A 833 -2.48 8.80 29.57
C LEU A 833 -2.59 9.78 30.73
N LEU A 834 -3.50 10.75 30.66
CA LEU A 834 -3.72 11.76 31.69
C LEU A 834 -4.53 11.27 32.90
N THR A 835 -5.09 10.06 32.87
CA THR A 835 -5.91 9.55 33.97
C THR A 835 -5.07 9.33 35.23
N GLU A 836 -5.20 10.22 36.22
CA GLU A 836 -4.53 10.12 37.51
C GLU A 836 -4.98 8.86 38.27
N GLY A 837 -4.05 8.21 38.99
CA GLY A 837 -4.34 7.00 39.78
C GLY A 837 -4.48 5.70 38.98
N ARG A 838 -4.51 5.76 37.64
CA ARG A 838 -4.43 4.57 36.78
C ARG A 838 -3.04 3.96 36.88
N THR A 839 -2.93 2.75 37.42
CA THR A 839 -1.66 2.03 37.64
C THR A 839 -1.69 0.59 37.14
N PHE A 840 -2.81 -0.11 37.31
CA PHE A 840 -2.95 -1.53 37.00
C PHE A 840 -3.87 -1.78 35.81
N ILE A 841 -3.48 -2.72 34.93
CA ILE A 841 -4.31 -3.24 33.83
C ILE A 841 -4.39 -4.76 33.93
N PRO A 842 -5.58 -5.35 34.08
CA PRO A 842 -5.73 -6.80 34.17
C PRO A 842 -5.41 -7.47 32.83
N ARG A 843 -5.21 -8.80 32.86
CA ARG A 843 -5.14 -9.61 31.64
C ARG A 843 -6.46 -9.48 30.88
N GLY A 844 -6.39 -9.10 29.60
CA GLY A 844 -7.56 -8.77 28.78
C GLY A 844 -8.00 -9.86 27.80
N TRP A 845 -7.35 -11.02 27.77
CA TRP A 845 -7.63 -12.12 26.84
C TRP A 845 -7.55 -13.50 27.46
#